data_AF-P06681-F1
#
_entry.id   AF-P06681-F1
#
_cell.length_a   1.000
_cell.length_b   1.000
_cell.length_c   1.000
_cell.angle_alpha   90.00
_cell.angle_beta   90.00
_cell.angle_gamma   90.00
#
_symmetry.space_group_name_H-M   'P 1'
#
loop_
_entity.id
_entity.type
_entity.pdbx_description
1 polymer ?
#
loop_
_entity_poly.entity_id
_entity_poly.type
_entity_poly.pdbx_seq_one_letter_code
_entity_poly.pdbx_strand_id
1 'polypeptide(L)'
;MGPLMVLFCLLFLYPGLADSAPSCPQNVNISGGTFTLSHGWAPGSLLTYSCPQGLYPSPASRLCKSSGQWQTPGATRSLSKAVCKPVRCPAPVSFENGIYTPRLGSYPVGGNVSFECEDGFILRGSPVRQCRPNGMWDGETAVCDNGAGHCPNPGISLGAVRTGFRFGHGDKVRYRCSSNLVLTGSSERECQGNGVWSGTEPICRQPYSYDFPEDVAPALGTSFSHMLGATNPTQKTKESLGRKIQIQRSGHLNLYLLLDCSQSVSENDFLIFKESASLMVDRIFSFEINVSVAIITFASEPKVLMSVLNDNSRDMTEVISSLENANYKDHENGTGTNTYAALNSVYLMMNNQMRLLGMETMAWQEIRHAIILLTDGKSNMGGSPKTAVDHIREILNINQKRNDYLDIYAIGVGKLDVDWRELNELGSKKDGERHAFILQDTKALHQVFEHMLDVSKLTDTICGVGNMSANASDQERTPWHVTIKPKSQETCRGALISDQWVLTAAHCFRDGNDHSLWRVNVGDPKSQWGKEFLIEKAVISPGFDVFAKKNQGILEFYGDDIALLKLAQKVKMSTHARPICLPCTMEANLALRRPQGSTCRDHENELLNKQSVPAHFVALNGSKLNINLKMGVEWTSCAEVVSQEKTMFPNLTDVREVVTDQFLCSGTQEDESPCKGESGGAVFLERRFRFFQVGLVSWGLYNPCLGSADKNSRKRAPRSKVPPPRDFHINLFRMQPWLRQHLGDVLNFLPL
;
A
#
# COMPACT_ATOMS: atom_id res chain seq x y z
N MET A 1 47.74 65.87 -3.23
CA MET A 1 47.09 67.18 -3.48
C MET A 1 45.60 67.03 -3.19
N GLY A 2 45.05 67.87 -2.30
CA GLY A 2 43.61 68.23 -2.26
C GLY A 2 42.59 67.19 -1.74
N PRO A 3 41.93 67.42 -0.58
CA PRO A 3 41.08 66.44 0.15
C PRO A 3 39.57 66.71 0.03
N LEU A 4 38.71 65.76 0.48
CA LEU A 4 37.29 66.02 0.73
C LEU A 4 36.78 65.27 1.98
N MET A 5 36.50 66.04 3.02
CA MET A 5 35.73 65.71 4.23
C MET A 5 34.24 65.57 3.91
N VAL A 6 33.52 64.63 4.54
CA VAL A 6 32.13 64.84 4.99
C VAL A 6 31.85 64.05 6.29
N LEU A 7 31.78 64.82 7.37
CA LEU A 7 30.92 64.79 8.56
C LEU A 7 30.16 63.49 8.96
N PHE A 8 30.51 62.97 10.15
CA PHE A 8 29.72 62.04 10.96
C PHE A 8 28.76 62.83 11.87
N CYS A 9 27.44 62.60 11.75
CA CYS A 9 26.45 63.04 12.73
C CYS A 9 25.96 61.82 13.53
N LEU A 10 26.33 61.78 14.81
CA LEU A 10 25.78 60.88 15.82
C LEU A 10 24.52 61.53 16.42
N LEU A 11 23.36 60.88 16.25
CA LEU A 11 22.12 61.20 16.95
C LEU A 11 21.70 59.96 17.75
N PHE A 12 21.73 60.10 19.07
CA PHE A 12 21.18 59.16 20.05
C PHE A 12 19.65 59.08 19.92
N LEU A 13 19.09 57.87 19.79
CA LEU A 13 17.65 57.62 19.93
C LEU A 13 17.43 56.42 20.88
N TYR A 14 16.57 56.68 21.88
CA TYR A 14 16.15 55.83 22.99
C TYR A 14 15.48 54.51 22.58
N PRO A 15 15.52 53.44 23.40
CA PRO A 15 14.75 52.23 23.16
C PRO A 15 13.28 52.46 23.53
N GLY A 16 12.41 52.58 22.52
CA GLY A 16 10.96 52.58 22.66
C GLY A 16 10.41 51.17 22.85
N LEU A 17 9.35 51.06 23.66
CA LEU A 17 8.61 49.85 24.01
C LEU A 17 8.20 49.01 22.77
N ALA A 18 8.45 47.71 22.82
CA ALA A 18 7.91 46.75 21.85
C ALA A 18 6.41 46.53 22.15
N ASP A 19 5.55 47.21 21.39
CA ASP A 19 4.11 46.91 21.33
C ASP A 19 3.90 45.47 20.82
N SER A 20 3.17 44.65 21.57
CA SER A 20 2.77 43.31 21.17
C SER A 20 1.95 43.35 19.88
N ALA A 21 2.41 42.70 18.82
CA ALA A 21 1.69 42.65 17.55
C ALA A 21 0.23 42.15 17.75
N PRO A 22 -0.77 42.79 17.12
CA PRO A 22 -2.17 42.46 17.35
C PRO A 22 -2.49 41.03 16.88
N SER A 23 -3.15 40.25 17.74
CA SER A 23 -3.67 38.93 17.41
C SER A 23 -4.88 39.02 16.47
N CYS A 24 -5.09 38.00 15.64
CA CYS A 24 -6.24 37.95 14.74
C CYS A 24 -7.57 37.69 15.47
N PRO A 25 -8.70 38.26 15.00
CA PRO A 25 -10.00 38.08 15.61
C PRO A 25 -10.43 36.61 15.75
N GLN A 26 -11.08 36.27 16.86
CA GLN A 26 -11.51 34.90 17.15
C GLN A 26 -12.80 34.46 16.44
N ASN A 27 -13.48 35.37 15.74
CA ASN A 27 -14.78 35.11 15.12
C ASN A 27 -14.62 34.42 13.74
N VAL A 28 -14.13 33.18 13.77
CA VAL A 28 -13.74 32.40 12.58
C VAL A 28 -14.49 31.07 12.48
N ASN A 29 -15.65 30.93 13.11
CA ASN A 29 -16.43 29.69 13.02
C ASN A 29 -16.88 29.39 11.59
N ILE A 30 -16.89 28.10 11.24
CA ILE A 30 -17.46 27.57 9.99
C ILE A 30 -18.83 26.95 10.24
N SER A 31 -19.81 27.25 9.38
CA SER A 31 -21.12 26.60 9.45
C SER A 31 -21.01 25.14 8.98
N GLY A 32 -21.34 24.19 9.87
CA GLY A 32 -21.38 22.75 9.57
C GLY A 32 -20.05 22.02 9.70
N GLY A 33 -19.02 22.64 10.30
CA GLY A 33 -17.70 22.06 10.45
C GLY A 33 -16.97 22.56 11.70
N THR A 34 -15.67 22.29 11.76
CA THR A 34 -14.76 22.74 12.80
C THR A 34 -13.54 23.43 12.20
N PHE A 35 -12.65 23.97 13.02
CA PHE A 35 -11.39 24.54 12.57
C PHE A 35 -10.27 24.20 13.56
N THR A 36 -9.03 24.25 13.08
CA THR A 36 -7.81 24.16 13.87
C THR A 36 -6.92 25.38 13.58
N LEU A 37 -6.02 25.70 14.51
CA LEU A 37 -5.06 26.80 14.39
C LEU A 37 -3.65 26.23 14.56
N SER A 38 -2.71 26.61 13.69
CA SER A 38 -1.32 26.14 13.81
C SER A 38 -0.58 26.76 15.00
N HIS A 39 -0.76 28.06 15.25
CA HIS A 39 -0.05 28.80 16.31
C HIS A 39 -0.96 29.78 17.05
N GLY A 40 -2.10 29.29 17.54
CA GLY A 40 -3.08 30.12 18.26
C GLY A 40 -3.60 31.27 17.40
N TRP A 41 -3.63 32.49 17.95
CA TRP A 41 -4.20 33.67 17.28
C TRP A 41 -3.16 34.69 16.84
N ALA A 42 -1.87 34.40 16.99
CA ALA A 42 -0.80 35.33 16.65
C ALA A 42 -0.63 35.48 15.13
N PRO A 43 -0.09 36.61 14.65
CA PRO A 43 0.40 36.73 13.28
C PRO A 43 1.22 35.53 12.83
N GLY A 44 0.95 35.03 11.62
CA GLY A 44 1.50 33.81 11.06
C GLY A 44 0.66 32.55 11.32
N SER A 45 -0.27 32.56 12.28
CA SER A 45 -1.11 31.37 12.52
C SER A 45 -1.99 31.04 11.30
N LEU A 46 -2.00 29.76 10.92
CA LEU A 46 -2.83 29.21 9.85
C LEU A 46 -4.08 28.58 10.47
N LEU A 47 -5.24 29.08 10.07
CA LEU A 47 -6.55 28.53 10.38
C LEU A 47 -6.93 27.54 9.28
N THR A 48 -7.14 26.28 9.63
CA THR A 48 -7.59 25.23 8.70
C THR A 48 -8.99 24.78 9.06
N TYR A 49 -9.92 24.87 8.11
CA TYR A 49 -11.30 24.42 8.30
C TYR A 49 -11.43 22.93 7.99
N SER A 50 -12.30 22.24 8.74
CA SER A 50 -12.60 20.83 8.58
C SER A 50 -14.11 20.62 8.47
N CYS A 51 -14.53 19.79 7.50
CA CYS A 51 -15.93 19.44 7.29
C CYS A 51 -16.15 17.92 7.38
N PRO A 52 -17.37 17.46 7.71
CA PRO A 52 -17.73 16.05 7.62
C PRO A 52 -17.59 15.50 6.20
N GLN A 53 -17.52 14.17 6.06
CA GLN A 53 -17.38 13.50 4.76
C GLN A 53 -18.52 13.88 3.80
N GLY A 54 -18.17 14.13 2.52
CA GLY A 54 -19.11 14.60 1.49
C GLY A 54 -19.34 16.12 1.48
N LEU A 55 -18.75 16.85 2.43
CA LEU A 55 -18.73 18.31 2.48
C LEU A 55 -17.27 18.81 2.39
N TYR A 56 -17.08 20.03 1.89
CA TYR A 56 -15.78 20.68 1.84
C TYR A 56 -15.85 22.10 2.39
N PRO A 57 -14.78 22.59 3.04
CA PRO A 57 -14.73 23.93 3.59
C PRO A 57 -14.54 24.99 2.49
N SER A 58 -15.32 26.07 2.54
CA SER A 58 -15.20 27.22 1.64
C SER A 58 -15.17 28.51 2.48
N PRO A 59 -14.00 29.15 2.67
CA PRO A 59 -12.66 28.77 2.19
C PRO A 59 -12.07 27.57 2.95
N ALA A 60 -10.98 26.99 2.43
CA ALA A 60 -10.27 25.87 3.09
C ALA A 60 -9.40 26.31 4.27
N SER A 61 -8.70 27.44 4.11
CA SER A 61 -7.79 27.98 5.12
C SER A 61 -7.79 29.51 5.17
N ARG A 62 -7.27 30.08 6.26
CA ARG A 62 -6.98 31.52 6.42
C ARG A 62 -5.65 31.72 7.13
N LEU A 63 -4.85 32.67 6.69
CA LEU A 63 -3.57 33.03 7.31
C LEU A 63 -3.72 34.33 8.12
N CYS A 64 -3.29 34.32 9.38
CA CYS A 64 -3.25 35.53 10.20
C CYS A 64 -2.06 36.40 9.77
N LYS A 65 -2.30 37.65 9.36
CA LYS A 65 -1.24 38.58 8.97
C LYS A 65 -0.67 39.35 10.17
N SER A 66 0.52 39.94 9.98
CA SER A 66 1.13 40.90 10.92
C SER A 66 0.24 42.12 11.21
N SER A 67 -0.71 42.43 10.33
CA SER A 67 -1.74 43.45 10.55
C SER A 67 -2.83 43.05 11.56
N GLY A 68 -2.81 41.82 12.08
CA GLY A 68 -3.89 41.27 12.92
C GLY A 68 -5.17 40.93 12.15
N GLN A 69 -5.09 40.78 10.81
CA GLN A 69 -6.24 40.42 9.98
C GLN A 69 -6.08 39.05 9.32
N TRP A 70 -7.18 38.31 9.21
CA TRP A 70 -7.23 37.05 8.48
C TRP A 70 -7.23 37.28 6.96
N GLN A 71 -6.24 36.72 6.27
CA GLN A 71 -6.21 36.64 4.82
C GLN A 71 -6.69 35.27 4.35
N THR A 72 -7.63 35.26 3.41
CA THR A 72 -7.99 34.02 2.68
C THR A 72 -7.11 33.91 1.44
N PRO A 73 -6.36 32.81 1.23
CA PRO A 73 -5.57 32.63 0.01
C PRO A 73 -6.43 32.76 -1.26
N GLY A 74 -5.95 33.52 -2.25
CA GLY A 74 -6.64 33.72 -3.55
C GLY A 74 -7.85 34.66 -3.53
N ALA A 75 -8.20 35.24 -2.38
CA ALA A 75 -9.36 36.13 -2.24
C ALA A 75 -8.95 37.62 -2.39
N THR A 76 -9.46 38.31 -3.40
CA THR A 76 -9.29 39.77 -3.55
C THR A 76 -10.27 40.60 -2.70
N ARG A 77 -11.29 39.94 -2.12
CA ARG A 77 -12.27 40.54 -1.21
C ARG A 77 -12.40 39.68 0.04
N SER A 78 -12.67 40.31 1.19
CA SER A 78 -12.95 39.62 2.45
C SER A 78 -14.13 38.66 2.24
N LEU A 79 -13.81 37.38 2.07
CA LEU A 79 -14.78 36.36 1.68
C LEU A 79 -15.75 36.10 2.84
N SER A 80 -17.00 35.87 2.44
CA SER A 80 -18.17 35.44 3.21
C SER A 80 -17.86 34.45 4.34
N LYS A 81 -18.75 34.40 5.36
CA LYS A 81 -18.74 33.38 6.43
C LYS A 81 -18.31 32.00 5.89
N ALA A 82 -17.40 31.34 6.59
CA ALA A 82 -16.95 30.01 6.18
C ALA A 82 -18.11 29.02 6.29
N VAL A 83 -18.33 28.20 5.26
CA VAL A 83 -19.41 27.22 5.21
C VAL A 83 -18.90 25.91 4.62
N CYS A 84 -19.33 24.80 5.21
CA CYS A 84 -19.19 23.47 4.61
C CYS A 84 -20.18 23.32 3.46
N LYS A 85 -19.69 23.25 2.23
CA LYS A 85 -20.49 23.09 1.01
C LYS A 85 -20.49 21.63 0.56
N PRO A 86 -21.58 21.13 -0.07
CA PRO A 86 -21.61 19.77 -0.59
C PRO A 86 -20.60 19.59 -1.73
N VAL A 87 -19.86 18.48 -1.70
CA VAL A 87 -18.96 18.05 -2.76
C VAL A 87 -19.74 17.80 -4.06
N ARG A 88 -19.18 18.20 -5.19
CA ARG A 88 -19.79 17.99 -6.52
C ARG A 88 -18.74 17.64 -7.57
N CYS A 89 -19.09 16.79 -8.51
CA CYS A 89 -18.21 16.42 -9.62
C CYS A 89 -18.33 17.40 -10.81
N PRO A 90 -17.23 17.66 -11.54
CA PRO A 90 -17.24 18.48 -12.76
C PRO A 90 -18.20 17.92 -13.80
N ALA A 91 -19.00 18.78 -14.43
CA ALA A 91 -19.82 18.37 -15.58
C ALA A 91 -18.96 18.19 -16.85
N PRO A 92 -19.37 17.33 -17.79
CA PRO A 92 -18.80 17.33 -19.14
C PRO A 92 -18.96 18.72 -19.76
N VAL A 93 -17.86 19.30 -20.26
CA VAL A 93 -17.88 20.59 -20.98
C VAL A 93 -18.13 20.37 -22.47
N SER A 94 -17.56 19.29 -22.99
CA SER A 94 -17.71 18.81 -24.36
C SER A 94 -17.58 17.29 -24.37
N PHE A 95 -18.34 16.63 -25.24
CA PHE A 95 -18.20 15.20 -25.55
C PHE A 95 -18.39 15.08 -27.06
N GLU A 96 -17.36 14.63 -27.77
CA GLU A 96 -17.35 14.57 -29.24
C GLU A 96 -17.95 13.25 -29.74
N ASN A 97 -18.63 13.28 -30.89
CA ASN A 97 -19.17 12.11 -31.61
C ASN A 97 -20.12 11.24 -30.76
N GLY A 98 -20.88 11.87 -29.88
CA GLY A 98 -21.75 11.19 -28.93
C GLY A 98 -22.55 12.16 -28.08
N ILE A 99 -23.46 11.61 -27.28
CA ILE A 99 -24.29 12.33 -26.33
C ILE A 99 -24.03 11.83 -24.91
N TYR A 100 -24.34 12.68 -23.93
CA TYR A 100 -24.33 12.29 -22.53
C TYR A 100 -25.60 12.78 -21.82
N THR A 101 -26.03 12.02 -20.82
CA THR A 101 -27.25 12.31 -20.04
C THR A 101 -27.09 11.97 -18.56
N PRO A 102 -27.72 12.71 -17.62
CA PRO A 102 -28.43 13.98 -17.82
C PRO A 102 -27.46 15.12 -18.19
N ARG A 103 -27.94 16.33 -18.48
CA ARG A 103 -27.08 17.52 -18.72
C ARG A 103 -27.18 18.49 -17.54
N LEU A 104 -26.38 18.26 -16.50
CA LEU A 104 -26.32 19.11 -15.31
C LEU A 104 -25.08 20.01 -15.35
N GLY A 105 -25.15 21.19 -14.73
CA GLY A 105 -23.99 22.09 -14.58
C GLY A 105 -22.94 21.57 -13.58
N SER A 106 -23.33 20.69 -12.67
CA SER A 106 -22.46 19.93 -11.76
C SER A 106 -23.24 18.79 -11.12
N TYR A 107 -22.58 17.69 -10.78
CA TYR A 107 -23.25 16.48 -10.32
C TYR A 107 -23.07 16.32 -8.82
N PRO A 108 -24.14 16.02 -8.06
CA PRO A 108 -24.02 15.68 -6.65
C PRO A 108 -23.33 14.31 -6.50
N VAL A 109 -22.71 14.08 -5.34
CA VAL A 109 -22.21 12.75 -4.95
C VAL A 109 -23.33 11.72 -5.07
N GLY A 110 -23.04 10.57 -5.69
CA GLY A 110 -24.00 9.52 -6.01
C GLY A 110 -24.76 9.72 -7.33
N GLY A 111 -24.63 10.87 -7.99
CA GLY A 111 -25.20 11.11 -9.31
C GLY A 111 -24.40 10.41 -10.42
N ASN A 112 -25.09 9.94 -11.46
CA ASN A 112 -24.48 9.26 -12.60
C ASN A 112 -24.57 10.10 -13.88
N VAL A 113 -23.63 9.89 -14.79
CA VAL A 113 -23.67 10.36 -16.18
C VAL A 113 -23.46 9.16 -17.10
N SER A 114 -24.33 9.01 -18.09
CA SER A 114 -24.23 8.01 -19.14
C SER A 114 -23.73 8.64 -20.44
N PHE A 115 -22.97 7.88 -21.22
CA PHE A 115 -22.42 8.26 -22.52
C PHE A 115 -22.88 7.28 -23.59
N GLU A 116 -23.20 7.80 -24.76
CA GLU A 116 -23.61 7.04 -25.93
C GLU A 116 -22.96 7.66 -27.17
N CYS A 117 -22.42 6.82 -28.06
CA CYS A 117 -21.77 7.30 -29.27
C CYS A 117 -22.74 7.41 -30.43
N GLU A 118 -22.47 8.34 -31.34
CA GLU A 118 -23.16 8.43 -32.63
C GLU A 118 -22.84 7.22 -33.51
N ASP A 119 -23.73 6.94 -34.47
CA ASP A 119 -23.56 5.83 -35.41
C ASP A 119 -22.19 5.90 -36.13
N GLY A 120 -21.49 4.76 -36.17
CA GLY A 120 -20.16 4.65 -36.78
C GLY A 120 -18.98 4.91 -35.82
N PHE A 121 -19.26 5.28 -34.57
CA PHE A 121 -18.26 5.40 -33.51
C PHE A 121 -18.41 4.28 -32.48
N ILE A 122 -17.30 3.80 -31.94
CA ILE A 122 -17.26 2.78 -30.89
C ILE A 122 -16.92 3.46 -29.58
N LEU A 123 -17.72 3.20 -28.55
CA LEU A 123 -17.46 3.68 -27.19
C LEU A 123 -16.30 2.90 -26.57
N ARG A 124 -15.24 3.62 -26.19
CA ARG A 124 -14.15 3.13 -25.33
C ARG A 124 -14.25 3.79 -23.96
N GLY A 125 -13.85 3.09 -22.91
CA GLY A 125 -13.96 3.56 -21.53
C GLY A 125 -15.32 3.23 -20.90
N SER A 126 -15.71 3.93 -19.83
CA SER A 126 -16.90 3.58 -19.05
C SER A 126 -18.17 4.24 -19.62
N PRO A 127 -19.21 3.46 -20.03
CA PRO A 127 -20.45 4.02 -20.58
C PRO A 127 -21.30 4.72 -19.52
N VAL A 128 -21.10 4.41 -18.24
CA VAL A 128 -21.72 5.09 -17.11
C VAL A 128 -20.63 5.40 -16.09
N ARG A 129 -20.63 6.63 -15.57
CA ARG A 129 -19.73 7.07 -14.50
C ARG A 129 -20.56 7.65 -13.35
N GLN A 130 -20.16 7.36 -12.12
CA GLN A 130 -20.76 7.83 -10.86
C GLN A 130 -19.86 8.85 -10.18
N CYS A 131 -20.48 9.91 -9.67
CA CYS A 131 -19.80 10.94 -8.90
C CYS A 131 -19.51 10.44 -7.47
N ARG A 132 -18.23 10.33 -7.10
CA ARG A 132 -17.79 9.82 -5.79
C ARG A 132 -17.62 10.93 -4.74
N PRO A 133 -17.56 10.58 -3.43
CA PRO A 133 -17.46 11.54 -2.34
C PRO A 133 -16.20 12.44 -2.32
N ASN A 134 -15.20 12.12 -3.13
CA ASN A 134 -13.99 12.92 -3.35
C ASN A 134 -14.13 13.99 -4.44
N GLY A 135 -15.33 14.13 -5.03
CA GLY A 135 -15.59 15.08 -6.12
C GLY A 135 -15.06 14.62 -7.47
N MET A 136 -14.74 13.33 -7.61
CA MET A 136 -14.26 12.73 -8.84
C MET A 136 -15.20 11.67 -9.38
N TRP A 137 -15.11 11.45 -10.68
CA TRP A 137 -15.80 10.37 -11.35
C TRP A 137 -15.05 9.04 -11.17
N ASP A 138 -15.78 7.95 -10.98
CA ASP A 138 -15.24 6.59 -11.08
C ASP A 138 -14.99 6.19 -12.55
N GLY A 139 -14.46 4.99 -12.79
CA GLY A 139 -14.30 4.46 -14.14
C GLY A 139 -13.34 5.23 -15.05
N GLU A 140 -13.30 4.83 -16.32
CA GLU A 140 -12.43 5.38 -17.36
C GLU A 140 -13.12 6.49 -18.15
N THR A 141 -12.34 7.40 -18.75
CA THR A 141 -12.88 8.44 -19.63
C THR A 141 -13.56 7.81 -20.84
N ALA A 142 -14.86 8.10 -21.02
CA ALA A 142 -15.61 7.69 -22.19
C ALA A 142 -15.10 8.42 -23.44
N VAL A 143 -14.87 7.68 -24.51
CA VAL A 143 -14.39 8.20 -25.79
C VAL A 143 -15.14 7.52 -26.94
N CYS A 144 -15.75 8.32 -27.81
CA CYS A 144 -16.30 7.85 -29.07
C CYS A 144 -15.25 7.97 -30.16
N ASP A 145 -14.75 6.81 -30.61
CA ASP A 145 -13.64 6.71 -31.56
C ASP A 145 -14.06 5.87 -32.77
N ASN A 146 -13.71 6.32 -33.97
CA ASN A 146 -13.93 5.58 -35.21
C ASN A 146 -12.69 4.78 -35.65
N GLY A 147 -11.56 4.91 -34.93
CA GLY A 147 -10.33 4.17 -35.20
C GLY A 147 -9.59 4.61 -36.47
N ALA A 148 -9.87 5.79 -37.02
CA ALA A 148 -9.25 6.26 -38.27
C ALA A 148 -7.85 6.88 -38.07
N GLY A 149 -7.46 7.20 -36.84
CA GLY A 149 -6.18 7.84 -36.50
C GLY A 149 -5.00 6.86 -36.39
N HIS A 150 -3.77 7.37 -36.47
CA HIS A 150 -2.56 6.60 -36.13
C HIS A 150 -2.51 6.30 -34.63
N CYS A 151 -2.86 7.30 -33.82
CA CYS A 151 -3.18 7.11 -32.42
C CYS A 151 -4.71 7.08 -32.25
N PRO A 152 -5.23 6.30 -31.28
CA PRO A 152 -6.64 6.36 -30.93
C PRO A 152 -7.00 7.77 -30.42
N ASN A 153 -8.28 8.16 -30.54
CA ASN A 153 -8.75 9.43 -30.00
C ASN A 153 -8.39 9.51 -28.50
N PRO A 154 -7.61 10.51 -28.05
CA PRO A 154 -7.14 10.58 -26.67
C PRO A 154 -8.26 10.95 -25.67
N GLY A 155 -9.46 11.29 -26.15
CA GLY A 155 -10.61 11.60 -25.30
C GLY A 155 -10.57 12.98 -24.65
N ILE A 156 -11.65 13.31 -23.95
CA ILE A 156 -11.80 14.55 -23.18
C ILE A 156 -12.32 14.18 -21.78
N SER A 157 -11.45 14.24 -20.77
CA SER A 157 -11.85 13.98 -19.38
C SER A 157 -12.93 14.99 -18.92
N LEU A 158 -13.76 14.60 -17.96
CA LEU A 158 -14.82 15.45 -17.43
C LEU A 158 -14.27 16.74 -16.80
N GLY A 159 -14.80 17.88 -17.22
CA GLY A 159 -14.30 19.21 -16.85
C GLY A 159 -13.17 19.78 -17.72
N ALA A 160 -12.57 18.97 -18.62
CA ALA A 160 -11.54 19.42 -19.55
C ALA A 160 -12.13 19.93 -20.87
N VAL A 161 -11.34 20.76 -21.54
CA VAL A 161 -11.55 21.19 -22.93
C VAL A 161 -10.28 20.84 -23.69
N ARG A 162 -10.43 20.10 -24.78
CA ARG A 162 -9.32 19.74 -25.67
C ARG A 162 -9.29 20.64 -26.90
N THR A 163 -8.09 20.98 -27.34
CA THR A 163 -7.81 21.61 -28.63
C THR A 163 -6.93 20.68 -29.45
N GLY A 164 -7.24 20.54 -30.74
CA GLY A 164 -6.68 19.51 -31.63
C GLY A 164 -7.65 18.35 -31.84
N PHE A 165 -7.85 17.97 -33.10
CA PHE A 165 -8.84 16.99 -33.56
C PHE A 165 -8.26 15.99 -34.58
N ARG A 166 -6.96 16.10 -34.89
CA ARG A 166 -6.24 15.15 -35.75
C ARG A 166 -5.36 14.27 -34.86
N PHE A 167 -5.34 12.99 -35.17
CA PHE A 167 -4.66 11.95 -34.37
C PHE A 167 -3.66 11.16 -35.24
N GLY A 168 -3.06 11.82 -36.23
CA GLY A 168 -1.97 11.27 -37.02
C GLY A 168 -0.63 11.34 -36.29
N HIS A 169 0.36 10.63 -36.79
CA HIS A 169 1.72 10.69 -36.25
C HIS A 169 2.26 12.13 -36.21
N GLY A 170 2.72 12.57 -35.04
CA GLY A 170 3.23 13.93 -34.80
C GLY A 170 2.16 14.99 -34.50
N ASP A 171 0.87 14.66 -34.60
CA ASP A 171 -0.19 15.59 -34.17
C ASP A 171 -0.18 15.77 -32.65
N LYS A 172 -0.56 16.98 -32.22
CA LYS A 172 -0.61 17.39 -30.82
C LYS A 172 -2.01 17.78 -30.41
N VAL A 173 -2.37 17.40 -29.18
CA VAL A 173 -3.58 17.88 -28.51
C VAL A 173 -3.19 18.63 -27.25
N ARG A 174 -3.92 19.71 -26.95
CA ARG A 174 -3.71 20.53 -25.76
C ARG A 174 -4.98 20.62 -24.95
N TYR A 175 -4.84 20.49 -23.64
CA TYR A 175 -5.94 20.44 -22.69
C TYR A 175 -5.89 21.64 -21.74
N ARG A 176 -7.09 22.11 -21.38
CA ARG A 176 -7.30 23.11 -20.33
C ARG A 176 -8.52 22.71 -19.50
N CYS A 177 -8.54 23.07 -18.24
CA CYS A 177 -9.74 22.86 -17.43
C CYS A 177 -10.71 24.03 -17.56
N SER A 178 -12.00 23.72 -17.46
CA SER A 178 -13.05 24.74 -17.39
C SER A 178 -13.14 25.36 -16.00
N SER A 179 -13.54 26.63 -15.93
CA SER A 179 -13.65 27.39 -14.67
C SER A 179 -12.33 27.43 -13.89
N ASN A 180 -12.41 27.31 -12.56
CA ASN A 180 -11.33 27.30 -11.58
C ASN A 180 -10.83 25.88 -11.23
N LEU A 181 -11.15 24.88 -12.06
CA LEU A 181 -10.64 23.52 -11.89
C LEU A 181 -9.12 23.48 -12.15
N VAL A 182 -8.44 22.56 -11.47
CA VAL A 182 -6.99 22.37 -11.61
C VAL A 182 -6.70 21.19 -12.52
N LEU A 183 -5.82 21.39 -13.50
CA LEU A 183 -5.36 20.33 -14.40
C LEU A 183 -4.26 19.52 -13.74
N THR A 184 -4.50 18.22 -13.59
CA THR A 184 -3.50 17.21 -13.21
C THR A 184 -3.16 16.37 -14.44
N GLY A 185 -1.91 15.94 -14.60
CA GLY A 185 -1.45 15.22 -15.80
C GLY A 185 -0.79 16.14 -16.85
N SER A 186 -0.81 15.74 -18.12
CA SER A 186 -0.16 16.49 -19.21
C SER A 186 -1.10 17.50 -19.88
N SER A 187 -0.69 18.76 -19.92
CA SER A 187 -1.41 19.83 -20.62
C SER A 187 -1.30 19.77 -22.14
N GLU A 188 -0.28 19.08 -22.67
CA GLU A 188 -0.11 18.78 -24.09
C GLU A 188 0.31 17.32 -24.24
N ARG A 189 -0.26 16.63 -25.24
CA ARG A 189 0.10 15.26 -25.61
C ARG A 189 0.37 15.19 -27.11
N GLU A 190 1.36 14.41 -27.51
CA GLU A 190 1.79 14.23 -28.90
C GLU A 190 1.65 12.76 -29.31
N CYS A 191 1.11 12.51 -30.50
CA CYS A 191 0.97 11.15 -31.04
C CYS A 191 2.33 10.64 -31.54
N GLN A 192 2.92 9.70 -30.83
CA GLN A 192 4.25 9.16 -31.09
C GLN A 192 4.24 8.09 -32.21
N GLY A 193 5.42 7.78 -32.76
CA GLY A 193 5.60 6.80 -33.84
C GLY A 193 5.11 5.38 -33.53
N ASN A 194 5.02 5.02 -32.25
CA ASN A 194 4.50 3.74 -31.77
C ASN A 194 2.96 3.68 -31.67
N GLY A 195 2.23 4.75 -32.05
CA GLY A 195 0.76 4.79 -31.96
C GLY A 195 0.24 5.19 -30.58
N VAL A 196 1.10 5.72 -29.71
CA VAL A 196 0.78 6.05 -28.31
C VAL A 196 0.90 7.57 -28.10
N TRP A 197 0.01 8.12 -27.28
CA TRP A 197 0.10 9.52 -26.88
C TRP A 197 1.12 9.72 -25.76
N SER A 198 2.05 10.66 -25.95
CA SER A 198 3.00 11.07 -24.92
C SER A 198 2.31 11.62 -23.66
N GLY A 199 3.03 11.61 -22.55
CA GLY A 199 2.57 12.11 -21.26
C GLY A 199 1.44 11.28 -20.63
N THR A 200 0.72 11.91 -19.72
CA THR A 200 -0.41 11.31 -18.98
C THR A 200 -1.74 11.93 -19.36
N GLU A 201 -2.82 11.15 -19.24
CA GLU A 201 -4.17 11.67 -19.43
C GLU A 201 -4.44 12.83 -18.47
N PRO A 202 -4.87 14.01 -18.97
CA PRO A 202 -5.20 15.13 -18.12
C PRO A 202 -6.54 14.91 -17.41
N ILE A 203 -6.60 15.26 -16.13
CA ILE A 203 -7.80 15.20 -15.31
C ILE A 203 -8.05 16.59 -14.72
N CYS A 204 -9.28 17.07 -14.81
CA CYS A 204 -9.69 18.33 -14.20
C CYS A 204 -10.34 18.09 -12.84
N ARG A 205 -9.71 18.60 -11.79
CA ARG A 205 -10.09 18.34 -10.40
C ARG A 205 -10.53 19.61 -9.70
N GLN A 206 -11.42 19.46 -8.72
CA GLN A 206 -11.70 20.53 -7.78
C GLN A 206 -10.52 20.66 -6.81
N PRO A 207 -10.24 21.87 -6.26
CA PRO A 207 -9.17 22.04 -5.27
C PRO A 207 -9.30 21.16 -4.03
N TYR A 208 -10.53 20.76 -3.66
CA TYR A 208 -10.81 19.89 -2.51
C TYR A 208 -10.75 18.38 -2.85
N SER A 209 -10.48 18.02 -4.10
CA SER A 209 -10.45 16.61 -4.52
C SER A 209 -9.18 15.91 -4.04
N TYR A 210 -9.34 14.64 -3.66
CA TYR A 210 -8.27 13.74 -3.20
C TYR A 210 -8.39 12.40 -3.92
N ASP A 211 -7.30 11.64 -4.01
CA ASP A 211 -7.26 10.32 -4.63
C ASP A 211 -7.70 9.23 -3.63
N PHE A 212 -8.49 8.26 -4.11
CA PHE A 212 -8.63 7.00 -3.40
C PHE A 212 -7.49 6.06 -3.80
N PRO A 213 -7.00 5.19 -2.89
CA PRO A 213 -5.91 4.27 -3.22
C PRO A 213 -6.18 3.39 -4.44
N GLU A 214 -7.44 3.00 -4.63
CA GLU A 214 -7.90 2.19 -5.76
C GLU A 214 -7.75 2.87 -7.13
N ASP A 215 -7.78 4.21 -7.18
CA ASP A 215 -7.58 4.99 -8.41
C ASP A 215 -6.11 5.24 -8.70
N VAL A 216 -5.29 5.25 -7.66
CA VAL A 216 -3.85 5.48 -7.76
C VAL A 216 -3.16 4.27 -8.34
N ALA A 217 -3.61 3.07 -7.99
CA ALA A 217 -3.00 1.81 -8.41
C ALA A 217 -2.88 1.68 -9.95
N PRO A 218 -3.95 1.86 -10.75
CA PRO A 218 -3.83 1.86 -12.21
C PRO A 218 -3.02 3.05 -12.73
N ALA A 219 -3.09 4.20 -12.05
CA ALA A 219 -2.41 5.42 -12.46
C ALA A 219 -0.88 5.39 -12.24
N LEU A 220 -0.38 4.58 -11.30
CA LEU A 220 1.05 4.36 -11.06
C LEU A 220 1.72 3.53 -12.15
N GLY A 221 0.94 2.78 -12.92
CA GLY A 221 1.48 1.95 -13.99
C GLY A 221 0.39 1.43 -14.90
N THR A 222 0.29 1.99 -16.09
CA THR A 222 -0.55 1.42 -17.14
C THR A 222 0.07 0.12 -17.64
N SER A 223 -0.50 -1.01 -17.20
CA SER A 223 -0.36 -2.27 -17.94
C SER A 223 -1.01 -2.06 -19.31
N PHE A 224 -0.21 -2.19 -20.37
CA PHE A 224 -0.63 -2.04 -21.78
C PHE A 224 -1.71 -3.05 -22.22
N SER A 225 -2.17 -3.92 -21.32
CA SER A 225 -3.24 -4.89 -21.58
C SER A 225 -4.58 -4.26 -21.95
N HIS A 226 -4.84 -3.00 -21.62
CA HIS A 226 -6.14 -2.35 -21.89
C HIS A 226 -6.27 -1.70 -23.29
N MET A 227 -5.21 -1.64 -24.10
CA MET A 227 -5.28 -1.09 -25.47
C MET A 227 -5.23 -2.14 -26.59
N LEU A 228 -5.02 -3.42 -26.29
CA LEU A 228 -5.05 -4.50 -27.29
C LEU A 228 -6.42 -5.18 -27.34
N GLY A 229 -7.43 -4.35 -27.66
CA GLY A 229 -8.78 -4.77 -28.02
C GLY A 229 -9.06 -4.65 -29.52
N ALA A 230 -8.04 -4.60 -30.39
CA ALA A 230 -8.16 -4.79 -31.84
C ALA A 230 -6.76 -4.82 -32.49
N THR A 231 -6.53 -5.82 -33.34
CA THR A 231 -5.42 -5.97 -34.33
C THR A 231 -4.08 -6.57 -33.86
N ASN A 232 -3.83 -7.78 -34.40
CA ASN A 232 -2.60 -8.60 -34.43
C ASN A 232 -2.07 -9.28 -33.13
N PRO A 233 -2.31 -10.61 -32.95
CA PRO A 233 -1.72 -11.43 -31.88
C PRO A 233 -0.22 -11.78 -32.07
N THR A 234 0.47 -11.16 -33.03
CA THR A 234 1.83 -11.56 -33.44
C THR A 234 2.96 -10.62 -33.01
N GLN A 235 2.68 -9.51 -32.32
CA GLN A 235 3.72 -8.68 -31.72
C GLN A 235 3.98 -9.07 -30.26
N LYS A 236 5.09 -9.79 -30.03
CA LYS A 236 5.71 -9.92 -28.70
C LYS A 236 6.31 -8.56 -28.30
N THR A 237 5.50 -7.62 -27.86
CA THR A 237 5.98 -6.39 -27.21
C THR A 237 6.26 -6.69 -25.74
N LYS A 238 7.50 -6.41 -25.32
CA LYS A 238 7.94 -6.49 -23.92
C LYS A 238 6.95 -5.73 -23.04
N GLU A 239 6.36 -6.42 -22.07
CA GLU A 239 5.54 -5.84 -21.01
C GLU A 239 6.31 -4.67 -20.37
N SER A 240 5.98 -3.42 -20.73
CA SER A 240 6.36 -2.28 -19.91
C SER A 240 5.35 -2.19 -18.77
N LEU A 241 5.49 -3.08 -17.80
CA LEU A 241 4.86 -2.91 -16.49
C LEU A 241 5.33 -1.55 -15.96
N GLY A 242 4.39 -0.67 -15.60
CA GLY A 242 4.68 0.71 -15.19
C GLY A 242 5.83 0.79 -14.17
N ARG A 243 6.64 1.83 -14.32
CA ARG A 243 7.91 2.02 -13.61
C ARG A 243 7.67 2.39 -12.16
N LYS A 244 7.84 1.39 -11.31
CA LYS A 244 7.69 1.42 -9.85
C LYS A 244 9.07 1.33 -9.20
N ILE A 245 9.16 1.62 -7.91
CA ILE A 245 10.35 1.40 -7.08
C ILE A 245 10.68 -0.10 -7.09
N GLN A 246 11.74 -0.47 -7.82
CA GLN A 246 12.10 -1.87 -8.03
C GLN A 246 12.68 -2.50 -6.76
N ILE A 247 12.06 -3.57 -6.28
CA ILE A 247 12.54 -4.39 -5.16
C ILE A 247 13.22 -5.65 -5.73
N GLN A 248 14.54 -5.69 -5.62
CA GLN A 248 15.37 -6.79 -6.13
C GLN A 248 16.67 -6.89 -5.32
N ARG A 249 17.33 -8.04 -5.34
CA ARG A 249 18.61 -8.27 -4.63
C ARG A 249 19.81 -7.59 -5.28
N SER A 250 19.80 -7.43 -6.60
CA SER A 250 20.90 -6.83 -7.35
C SER A 250 20.92 -5.30 -7.23
N GLY A 251 22.11 -4.75 -7.02
CA GLY A 251 22.33 -3.32 -6.85
C GLY A 251 21.92 -2.81 -5.48
N HIS A 252 21.75 -1.48 -5.39
CA HIS A 252 21.39 -0.79 -4.16
C HIS A 252 20.20 0.14 -4.41
N LEU A 253 19.38 0.38 -3.39
CA LEU A 253 18.30 1.38 -3.43
C LEU A 253 18.61 2.51 -2.46
N ASN A 254 18.68 3.74 -2.96
CA ASN A 254 18.66 4.93 -2.11
C ASN A 254 17.24 5.50 -2.08
N LEU A 255 16.66 5.58 -0.90
CA LEU A 255 15.36 6.21 -0.65
C LEU A 255 15.56 7.54 0.08
N TYR A 256 15.09 8.63 -0.50
CA TYR A 256 15.18 9.98 0.07
C TYR A 256 13.79 10.44 0.50
N LEU A 257 13.56 10.56 1.81
CA LEU A 257 12.30 11.03 2.39
C LEU A 257 12.45 12.50 2.77
N LEU A 258 11.71 13.36 2.06
CA LEU A 258 11.69 14.81 2.26
C LEU A 258 10.37 15.19 2.93
N LEU A 259 10.44 15.70 4.15
CA LEU A 259 9.28 16.06 4.96
C LEU A 259 9.18 17.58 5.07
N ASP A 260 8.12 18.15 4.52
CA ASP A 260 7.83 19.58 4.63
C ASP A 260 7.43 19.93 6.06
N CYS A 261 8.17 20.85 6.64
CA CYS A 261 8.05 21.34 8.00
C CYS A 261 7.82 22.86 8.02
N SER A 262 7.38 23.43 6.90
CA SER A 262 7.07 24.84 6.75
C SER A 262 5.77 25.22 7.45
N GLN A 263 5.53 26.52 7.63
CA GLN A 263 4.35 27.04 8.33
C GLN A 263 3.01 26.70 7.67
N SER A 264 3.03 26.31 6.38
CA SER A 264 1.82 25.91 5.67
C SER A 264 1.37 24.49 6.04
N VAL A 265 2.26 23.69 6.61
CA VAL A 265 2.00 22.35 7.17
C VAL A 265 1.83 22.49 8.69
N SER A 266 0.69 22.07 9.26
CA SER A 266 0.53 22.15 10.71
C SER A 266 1.37 21.09 11.44
N GLU A 267 1.65 21.29 12.72
CA GLU A 267 2.37 20.29 13.54
C GLU A 267 1.66 18.92 13.51
N ASN A 268 0.32 18.89 13.47
CA ASN A 268 -0.45 17.65 13.35
C ASN A 268 -0.27 16.99 11.97
N ASP A 269 -0.24 17.76 10.89
CA ASP A 269 0.00 17.22 9.54
C ASP A 269 1.45 16.72 9.40
N PHE A 270 2.41 17.40 10.04
CA PHE A 270 3.79 16.91 10.13
C PHE A 270 3.91 15.59 10.90
N LEU A 271 3.09 15.36 11.94
CA LEU A 271 3.01 14.05 12.60
C LEU A 271 2.48 12.97 11.65
N ILE A 272 1.49 13.29 10.80
CA ILE A 272 1.01 12.37 9.75
C ILE A 272 2.14 12.08 8.75
N PHE A 273 2.96 13.07 8.39
CA PHE A 273 4.14 12.86 7.54
C PHE A 273 5.17 11.95 8.18
N LYS A 274 5.43 12.10 9.49
CA LYS A 274 6.33 11.20 10.23
C LYS A 274 5.80 9.77 10.28
N GLU A 275 4.52 9.59 10.61
CA GLU A 275 3.87 8.27 10.63
C GLU A 275 3.95 7.59 9.26
N SER A 276 3.65 8.36 8.21
CA SER A 276 3.75 7.97 6.80
C SER A 276 5.16 7.55 6.40
N ALA A 277 6.17 8.35 6.77
CA ALA A 277 7.58 8.05 6.52
C ALA A 277 8.03 6.78 7.25
N SER A 278 7.68 6.64 8.53
CA SER A 278 7.99 5.45 9.33
C SER A 278 7.38 4.19 8.73
N LEU A 279 6.15 4.26 8.22
CA LEU A 279 5.49 3.14 7.52
C LEU A 279 6.25 2.74 6.25
N MET A 280 6.64 3.71 5.41
CA MET A 280 7.41 3.44 4.18
C MET A 280 8.77 2.82 4.50
N VAL A 281 9.45 3.29 5.55
CA VAL A 281 10.72 2.72 6.04
C VAL A 281 10.52 1.29 6.54
N ASP A 282 9.56 1.04 7.42
CA ASP A 282 9.31 -0.30 7.95
C ASP A 282 8.96 -1.30 6.83
N ARG A 283 8.18 -0.84 5.84
CA ARG A 283 7.84 -1.65 4.67
C ARG A 283 9.05 -1.90 3.75
N ILE A 284 9.89 -0.90 3.43
CA ILE A 284 11.03 -1.10 2.53
C ILE A 284 12.06 -2.08 3.12
N PHE A 285 12.32 -1.99 4.43
CA PHE A 285 13.21 -2.90 5.13
C PHE A 285 12.64 -4.32 5.28
N SER A 286 11.32 -4.52 5.15
CA SER A 286 10.70 -5.86 5.24
C SER A 286 11.12 -6.83 4.12
N PHE A 287 11.61 -6.31 2.98
CA PHE A 287 12.04 -7.10 1.83
C PHE A 287 13.49 -7.59 1.90
N GLU A 288 14.24 -7.22 2.95
CA GLU A 288 15.64 -7.62 3.15
C GLU A 288 16.58 -7.24 1.97
N ILE A 289 16.27 -6.19 1.23
CA ILE A 289 17.11 -5.69 0.13
C ILE A 289 18.21 -4.74 0.63
N ASN A 290 19.23 -4.50 -0.19
CA ASN A 290 20.23 -3.46 0.08
C ASN A 290 19.61 -2.07 -0.13
N VAL A 291 19.27 -1.40 0.98
CA VAL A 291 18.64 -0.09 0.98
C VAL A 291 19.37 0.88 1.93
N SER A 292 19.52 2.13 1.50
CA SER A 292 19.95 3.25 2.33
C SER A 292 18.84 4.31 2.34
N VAL A 293 18.46 4.79 3.52
CA VAL A 293 17.40 5.79 3.66
C VAL A 293 17.98 7.11 4.16
N ALA A 294 17.73 8.19 3.42
CA ALA A 294 17.98 9.55 3.86
C ALA A 294 16.70 10.22 4.34
N ILE A 295 16.81 11.00 5.41
CA ILE A 295 15.71 11.75 6.02
C ILE A 295 16.09 13.22 6.02
N ILE A 296 15.27 14.04 5.36
CA ILE A 296 15.46 15.50 5.26
C ILE A 296 14.14 16.15 5.67
N THR A 297 14.19 17.03 6.67
CA THR A 297 13.08 17.95 6.96
C THR A 297 13.41 19.29 6.31
N PHE A 298 12.43 20.03 5.81
CA PHE A 298 12.71 21.33 5.20
C PHE A 298 11.63 22.36 5.44
N ALA A 299 12.06 23.62 5.55
CA ALA A 299 11.22 24.80 5.52
C ALA A 299 11.95 25.88 4.69
N SER A 300 12.41 26.98 5.29
CA SER A 300 13.26 27.96 4.59
C SER A 300 14.61 27.35 4.17
N GLU A 301 15.11 26.40 4.96
CA GLU A 301 16.34 25.66 4.76
C GLU A 301 16.11 24.15 4.96
N PRO A 302 16.89 23.27 4.32
CA PRO A 302 16.83 21.84 4.57
C PRO A 302 17.69 21.44 5.78
N LYS A 303 17.17 20.54 6.61
CA LYS A 303 17.87 19.87 7.72
C LYS A 303 17.97 18.38 7.43
N VAL A 304 19.19 17.91 7.16
CA VAL A 304 19.49 16.49 6.93
C VAL A 304 19.63 15.77 8.28
N LEU A 305 18.69 14.89 8.59
CA LEU A 305 18.69 14.08 9.82
C LEU A 305 19.42 12.75 9.61
N MET A 306 19.30 12.18 8.41
CA MET A 306 20.02 10.98 7.98
C MET A 306 20.51 11.16 6.54
N SER A 307 21.78 10.83 6.29
CA SER A 307 22.41 10.91 4.97
C SER A 307 22.78 9.51 4.48
N VAL A 308 22.60 9.22 3.18
CA VAL A 308 23.01 7.92 2.61
C VAL A 308 24.52 7.69 2.63
N LEU A 309 25.33 8.73 2.91
CA LEU A 309 26.76 8.61 3.14
C LEU A 309 27.11 8.03 4.52
N ASN A 310 26.16 8.04 5.46
CA ASN A 310 26.33 7.44 6.77
C ASN A 310 25.90 5.96 6.70
N ASP A 311 26.73 5.05 7.22
CA ASP A 311 26.42 3.63 7.27
C ASP A 311 25.14 3.35 8.08
N ASN A 312 24.82 4.18 9.07
CA ASN A 312 23.57 4.11 9.84
C ASN A 312 22.31 4.29 8.97
N SER A 313 22.43 4.83 7.75
CA SER A 313 21.30 4.91 6.80
C SER A 313 20.79 3.54 6.34
N ARG A 314 21.59 2.49 6.56
CA ARG A 314 21.25 1.09 6.26
C ARG A 314 20.69 0.36 7.48
N ASP A 315 20.70 0.97 8.66
CA ASP A 315 20.10 0.41 9.88
C ASP A 315 18.71 1.01 10.08
N MET A 316 17.69 0.16 10.02
CA MET A 316 16.31 0.59 10.20
C MET A 316 16.09 1.27 11.55
N THR A 317 16.71 0.78 12.63
CA THR A 317 16.54 1.30 13.99
C THR A 317 17.05 2.73 14.07
N GLU A 318 18.21 3.00 13.48
CA GLU A 318 18.81 4.33 13.41
C GLU A 318 17.97 5.27 12.52
N VAL A 319 17.49 4.79 11.37
CA VAL A 319 16.61 5.57 10.48
C VAL A 319 15.30 5.93 11.18
N ILE A 320 14.62 4.97 11.81
CA ILE A 320 13.37 5.21 12.55
C ILE A 320 13.61 6.13 13.75
N SER A 321 14.69 5.93 14.51
CA SER A 321 15.09 6.83 15.59
C SER A 321 15.30 8.27 15.08
N SER A 322 15.95 8.44 13.92
CA SER A 322 16.13 9.78 13.32
C SER A 322 14.81 10.42 12.91
N LEU A 323 13.84 9.63 12.42
CA LEU A 323 12.48 10.08 12.12
C LEU A 323 11.69 10.45 13.38
N GLU A 324 11.74 9.62 14.42
CA GLU A 324 11.09 9.88 15.70
C GLU A 324 11.62 11.16 16.36
N ASN A 325 12.92 11.40 16.27
CA ASN A 325 13.59 12.61 16.78
C ASN A 325 13.36 13.87 15.93
N ALA A 326 12.81 13.76 14.72
CA ALA A 326 12.48 14.91 13.88
C ALA A 326 11.43 15.79 14.58
N ASN A 327 11.76 17.04 14.90
CA ASN A 327 10.88 17.94 15.63
C ASN A 327 10.37 19.06 14.71
N TYR A 328 9.07 19.34 14.74
CA TYR A 328 8.47 20.42 13.94
C TYR A 328 9.11 21.79 14.26
N LYS A 329 9.51 22.01 15.52
CA LYS A 329 10.14 23.26 15.97
C LYS A 329 11.57 23.45 15.47
N ASP A 330 12.19 22.44 14.87
CA ASP A 330 13.54 22.56 14.32
C ASP A 330 13.65 23.64 13.23
N HIS A 331 12.53 24.01 12.62
CA HIS A 331 12.44 25.03 11.57
C HIS A 331 11.78 26.34 12.05
N GLU A 332 11.64 26.57 13.36
CA GLU A 332 10.90 27.73 13.91
C GLU A 332 11.49 29.10 13.52
N ASN A 333 12.80 29.18 13.29
CA ASN A 333 13.49 30.41 12.88
C ASN A 333 13.38 30.70 11.37
N GLY A 334 12.88 29.74 10.58
CA GLY A 334 12.85 29.82 9.13
C GLY A 334 11.70 28.99 8.57
N THR A 335 10.49 29.52 8.70
CA THR A 335 9.23 28.79 8.45
C THR A 335 8.70 28.89 7.02
N GLY A 336 9.50 29.42 6.08
CA GLY A 336 9.17 29.48 4.65
C GLY A 336 9.17 28.09 4.00
N THR A 337 8.92 28.02 2.69
CA THR A 337 8.81 26.74 1.96
C THR A 337 9.76 26.73 0.75
N ASN A 338 10.98 26.24 0.97
CA ASN A 338 12.07 26.20 -0.02
C ASN A 338 12.30 24.80 -0.59
N THR A 339 11.35 24.30 -1.39
CA THR A 339 11.43 22.97 -2.00
C THR A 339 12.65 22.81 -2.92
N TYR A 340 13.09 23.89 -3.60
CA TYR A 340 14.33 23.89 -4.38
C TYR A 340 15.55 23.52 -3.52
N ALA A 341 15.72 24.16 -2.36
CA ALA A 341 16.86 23.88 -1.48
C ALA A 341 16.81 22.44 -0.90
N ALA A 342 15.61 21.92 -0.61
CA ALA A 342 15.42 20.54 -0.17
C ALA A 342 15.89 19.52 -1.23
N LEU A 343 15.47 19.70 -2.49
CA LEU A 343 15.94 18.86 -3.60
C LEU A 343 17.42 19.06 -3.90
N ASN A 344 17.92 20.29 -3.79
CA ASN A 344 19.35 20.56 -3.95
C ASN A 344 20.19 19.86 -2.86
N SER A 345 19.66 19.69 -1.65
CA SER A 345 20.31 18.89 -0.60
C SER A 345 20.47 17.42 -1.02
N VAL A 346 19.44 16.84 -1.66
CA VAL A 346 19.52 15.49 -2.25
C VAL A 346 20.58 15.43 -3.36
N TYR A 347 20.60 16.41 -4.25
CA TYR A 347 21.61 16.51 -5.31
C TYR A 347 23.04 16.54 -4.73
N LEU A 348 23.29 17.38 -3.71
CA LEU A 348 24.59 17.44 -3.05
C LEU A 348 24.97 16.11 -2.40
N MET A 349 23.99 15.41 -1.80
CA MET A 349 24.18 14.09 -1.22
C MET A 349 24.58 13.06 -2.28
N MET A 350 23.88 13.03 -3.42
CA MET A 350 24.22 12.18 -4.57
C MET A 350 25.62 12.48 -5.10
N ASN A 351 25.97 13.76 -5.28
CA ASN A 351 27.28 14.17 -5.74
C ASN A 351 28.42 13.73 -4.79
N ASN A 352 28.21 13.87 -3.49
CA ASN A 352 29.18 13.43 -2.49
C ASN A 352 29.33 11.91 -2.47
N GLN A 353 28.24 11.15 -2.61
CA GLN A 353 28.29 9.70 -2.67
C GLN A 353 28.97 9.21 -3.96
N MET A 354 28.65 9.80 -5.11
CA MET A 354 29.33 9.52 -6.39
C MET A 354 30.83 9.77 -6.29
N ARG A 355 31.24 10.88 -5.67
CA ARG A 355 32.65 11.19 -5.45
C ARG A 355 33.34 10.17 -4.55
N LEU A 356 32.65 9.66 -3.54
CA LEU A 356 33.18 8.67 -2.60
C LEU A 356 33.31 7.27 -3.22
N LEU A 357 32.30 6.82 -3.99
CA LEU A 357 32.29 5.50 -4.63
C LEU A 357 33.04 5.46 -5.96
N GLY A 358 33.23 6.61 -6.61
CA GLY A 358 33.77 6.75 -7.94
C GLY A 358 32.70 6.62 -9.03
N MET A 359 32.62 7.62 -9.92
CA MET A 359 31.60 7.71 -10.97
C MET A 359 31.58 6.50 -11.93
N GLU A 360 32.74 5.93 -12.25
CA GLU A 360 32.85 4.82 -13.20
C GLU A 360 32.67 3.44 -12.54
N THR A 361 32.56 3.39 -11.21
CA THR A 361 32.45 2.11 -10.52
C THR A 361 31.03 1.56 -10.62
N MET A 362 30.94 0.22 -10.65
CA MET A 362 29.66 -0.46 -10.61
C MET A 362 28.86 -0.10 -9.35
N ALA A 363 29.57 0.17 -8.24
CA ALA A 363 28.97 0.52 -6.95
C ALA A 363 28.14 1.81 -7.01
N TRP A 364 28.51 2.79 -7.84
CA TRP A 364 27.67 3.98 -8.12
C TRP A 364 26.63 3.69 -9.21
N GLN A 365 27.06 3.06 -10.31
CA GLN A 365 26.22 2.87 -11.49
C GLN A 365 25.00 1.96 -11.26
N GLU A 366 25.04 1.10 -10.24
CA GLU A 366 23.96 0.18 -9.85
C GLU A 366 22.94 0.77 -8.86
N ILE A 367 23.22 1.95 -8.27
CA ILE A 367 22.32 2.58 -7.31
C ILE A 367 21.10 3.13 -8.02
N ARG A 368 19.91 2.71 -7.58
CA ARG A 368 18.63 3.29 -8.00
C ARG A 368 18.17 4.30 -6.96
N HIS A 369 17.59 5.40 -7.40
CA HIS A 369 17.23 6.53 -6.54
C HIS A 369 15.72 6.77 -6.55
N ALA A 370 15.10 6.73 -5.38
CA ALA A 370 13.68 7.07 -5.20
C ALA A 370 13.57 8.26 -4.24
N ILE A 371 12.98 9.37 -4.69
CA ILE A 371 12.74 10.56 -3.89
C ILE A 371 11.24 10.64 -3.60
N ILE A 372 10.86 10.74 -2.33
CA ILE A 372 9.48 10.92 -1.91
C ILE A 372 9.37 12.21 -1.10
N LEU A 373 8.62 13.17 -1.63
CA LEU A 373 8.33 14.44 -0.98
C LEU A 373 6.94 14.37 -0.35
N LEU A 374 6.87 14.53 0.97
CA LEU A 374 5.62 14.75 1.70
C LEU A 374 5.47 16.26 1.94
N THR A 375 4.61 16.91 1.16
CA THR A 375 4.47 18.38 1.13
C THR A 375 3.06 18.77 0.68
N ASP A 376 2.63 19.97 1.03
CA ASP A 376 1.43 20.60 0.47
C ASP A 376 1.68 21.25 -0.90
N GLY A 377 2.92 21.24 -1.39
CA GLY A 377 3.30 21.80 -2.68
C GLY A 377 3.21 23.32 -2.76
N LYS A 378 3.37 24.06 -1.65
CA LYS A 378 3.28 25.54 -1.66
C LYS A 378 4.65 26.22 -1.56
N SER A 379 5.58 25.89 -2.46
CA SER A 379 6.88 26.56 -2.46
C SER A 379 6.74 28.06 -2.69
N ASN A 380 7.37 28.84 -1.82
CA ASN A 380 7.25 30.30 -1.81
C ASN A 380 8.62 31.02 -1.83
N MET A 381 9.72 30.27 -1.89
CA MET A 381 11.07 30.79 -1.94
C MET A 381 12.04 29.78 -2.59
N GLY A 382 13.24 30.25 -2.98
CA GLY A 382 14.27 29.42 -3.61
C GLY A 382 14.18 29.28 -5.13
N GLY A 383 13.07 29.71 -5.74
CA GLY A 383 12.83 29.59 -7.18
C GLY A 383 12.14 28.27 -7.55
N SER A 384 12.14 27.92 -8.84
CA SER A 384 11.46 26.70 -9.31
C SER A 384 12.20 25.44 -8.82
N PRO A 385 11.52 24.52 -8.12
CA PRO A 385 12.10 23.22 -7.73
C PRO A 385 12.52 22.36 -8.93
N LYS A 386 11.93 22.58 -10.10
CA LYS A 386 12.25 21.87 -11.34
C LYS A 386 13.73 21.96 -11.71
N THR A 387 14.38 23.10 -11.45
CA THR A 387 15.82 23.28 -11.71
C THR A 387 16.66 22.26 -10.94
N ALA A 388 16.32 21.98 -9.68
CA ALA A 388 17.02 20.96 -8.88
C ALA A 388 16.74 19.54 -9.40
N VAL A 389 15.52 19.25 -9.85
CA VAL A 389 15.19 17.98 -10.52
C VAL A 389 16.02 17.77 -11.77
N ASP A 390 16.18 18.81 -12.59
CA ASP A 390 16.97 18.74 -13.82
C ASP A 390 18.46 18.48 -13.52
N HIS A 391 19.04 19.10 -12.46
CA HIS A 391 20.39 18.77 -11.99
C HIS A 391 20.52 17.31 -11.49
N ILE A 392 19.53 16.78 -10.76
CA ILE A 392 19.50 15.37 -10.32
C ILE A 392 19.48 14.42 -11.52
N ARG A 393 18.72 14.75 -12.57
CA ARG A 393 18.68 13.94 -13.80
C ARG A 393 20.00 13.94 -14.54
N GLU A 394 20.69 15.07 -14.56
CA GLU A 394 21.99 15.23 -15.20
C GLU A 394 23.06 14.37 -14.52
N ILE A 395 23.21 14.47 -13.19
CA ILE A 395 24.23 13.71 -12.44
C ILE A 395 24.01 12.19 -12.49
N LEU A 396 22.76 11.74 -12.56
CA LEU A 396 22.41 10.32 -12.67
C LEU A 396 22.42 9.80 -14.13
N ASN A 397 22.71 10.66 -15.11
CA ASN A 397 22.71 10.37 -16.54
C ASN A 397 21.37 9.73 -17.00
N ILE A 398 20.25 10.34 -16.60
CA ILE A 398 18.91 9.80 -16.88
C ILE A 398 18.55 10.02 -18.35
N ASN A 399 18.54 8.91 -19.09
CA ASN A 399 18.10 8.81 -20.47
C ASN A 399 17.07 7.68 -20.63
N GLN A 400 16.61 7.39 -21.85
CA GLN A 400 15.60 6.35 -22.09
C GLN A 400 16.01 4.96 -21.56
N LYS A 401 17.31 4.64 -21.51
CA LYS A 401 17.84 3.36 -20.99
C LYS A 401 18.04 3.36 -19.47
N ARG A 402 18.27 4.52 -18.86
CA ARG A 402 18.48 4.69 -17.41
C ARG A 402 17.26 5.28 -16.68
N ASN A 403 16.09 5.30 -17.31
CA ASN A 403 14.90 5.91 -16.72
C ASN A 403 14.38 5.19 -15.45
N ASP A 404 14.80 3.95 -15.23
CA ASP A 404 14.48 3.14 -14.05
C ASP A 404 15.40 3.43 -12.85
N TYR A 405 16.37 4.34 -12.99
CA TYR A 405 17.32 4.71 -11.93
C TYR A 405 16.89 5.95 -11.13
N LEU A 406 15.80 6.61 -11.54
CA LEU A 406 15.24 7.75 -10.83
C LEU A 406 13.71 7.74 -10.86
N ASP A 407 13.12 7.78 -9.67
CA ASP A 407 11.70 8.03 -9.45
C ASP A 407 11.53 9.16 -8.44
N ILE A 408 10.66 10.12 -8.75
CA ILE A 408 10.33 11.25 -7.87
C ILE A 408 8.81 11.27 -7.68
N TYR A 409 8.39 11.09 -6.43
CA TYR A 409 6.99 11.10 -5.98
C TYR A 409 6.73 12.32 -5.11
N ALA A 410 5.65 13.04 -5.38
CA ALA A 410 5.20 14.18 -4.58
C ALA A 410 3.80 13.88 -4.03
N ILE A 411 3.68 13.76 -2.71
CA ILE A 411 2.47 13.25 -2.06
C ILE A 411 2.00 14.24 -0.99
N GLY A 412 0.79 14.77 -1.15
CA GLY A 412 0.10 15.47 -0.06
C GLY A 412 -0.70 14.47 0.78
N VAL A 413 -0.32 14.23 2.03
CA VAL A 413 -1.01 13.29 2.92
C VAL A 413 -1.63 14.02 4.11
N GLY A 414 -2.91 13.82 4.37
CA GLY A 414 -3.62 14.42 5.49
C GLY A 414 -4.63 15.49 5.06
N LYS A 415 -5.02 16.36 6.00
CA LYS A 415 -6.03 17.41 5.78
C LYS A 415 -5.38 18.70 5.28
N LEU A 416 -4.50 18.56 4.30
CA LEU A 416 -3.72 19.65 3.75
C LEU A 416 -4.54 20.43 2.70
N ASP A 417 -4.34 21.74 2.69
CA ASP A 417 -4.70 22.57 1.55
C ASP A 417 -3.53 22.52 0.58
N VAL A 418 -3.64 21.71 -0.47
CA VAL A 418 -2.51 21.33 -1.33
C VAL A 418 -2.56 22.09 -2.66
N ASP A 419 -1.41 22.59 -3.13
CA ASP A 419 -1.28 23.06 -4.51
C ASP A 419 -0.99 21.87 -5.46
N TRP A 420 -2.07 21.41 -6.07
CA TRP A 420 -2.02 20.36 -7.09
C TRP A 420 -1.08 20.65 -8.25
N ARG A 421 -0.90 21.93 -8.63
CA ARG A 421 -0.09 22.30 -9.79
C ARG A 421 1.39 22.02 -9.50
N GLU A 422 1.86 22.43 -8.34
CA GLU A 422 3.25 22.23 -7.93
C GLU A 422 3.54 20.74 -7.68
N LEU A 423 2.67 20.01 -6.96
CA LEU A 423 2.85 18.55 -6.79
C LEU A 423 2.97 17.84 -8.14
N ASN A 424 2.12 18.23 -9.10
CA ASN A 424 2.17 17.67 -10.45
C ASN A 424 3.47 18.04 -11.16
N GLU A 425 4.04 19.23 -10.97
CA GLU A 425 5.32 19.65 -11.56
C GLU A 425 6.52 18.88 -10.97
N LEU A 426 6.50 18.61 -9.66
CA LEU A 426 7.54 17.87 -8.93
C LEU A 426 7.57 16.38 -9.30
N GLY A 427 6.39 15.76 -9.43
CA GLY A 427 6.26 14.35 -9.76
C GLY A 427 6.84 14.02 -11.15
N SER A 428 7.48 12.86 -11.27
CA SER A 428 8.04 12.41 -12.55
C SER A 428 6.98 12.38 -13.66
N LYS A 429 7.33 12.90 -14.84
CA LYS A 429 6.49 12.89 -16.05
C LYS A 429 6.89 11.72 -16.93
N LYS A 430 6.25 10.57 -16.71
CA LYS A 430 6.45 9.35 -17.50
C LYS A 430 5.15 9.02 -18.25
N ASP A 431 5.26 8.55 -19.49
CA ASP A 431 4.10 8.28 -20.35
C ASP A 431 3.16 7.26 -19.67
N GLY A 432 1.90 7.63 -19.47
CA GLY A 432 0.89 6.80 -18.80
C GLY A 432 0.96 6.72 -17.25
N GLU A 433 1.96 7.32 -16.60
CA GLU A 433 2.20 7.16 -15.15
C GLU A 433 2.04 8.47 -14.37
N ARG A 434 1.26 8.46 -13.29
CA ARG A 434 1.16 9.55 -12.32
C ARG A 434 2.16 9.35 -11.18
N HIS A 435 2.78 10.43 -10.74
CA HIS A 435 3.73 10.47 -9.61
C HIS A 435 3.35 11.54 -8.57
N ALA A 436 2.13 12.07 -8.67
CA ALA A 436 1.60 13.10 -7.80
C ALA A 436 0.21 12.70 -7.29
N PHE A 437 0.06 12.68 -5.97
CA PHE A 437 -1.12 12.15 -5.29
C PHE A 437 -1.50 13.00 -4.09
N ILE A 438 -2.80 13.08 -3.80
CA ILE A 438 -3.30 13.59 -2.52
C ILE A 438 -4.08 12.47 -1.85
N LEU A 439 -3.70 12.15 -0.62
CA LEU A 439 -4.25 11.06 0.15
C LEU A 439 -4.78 11.59 1.48
N GLN A 440 -5.91 11.05 1.93
CA GLN A 440 -6.59 11.59 3.12
C GLN A 440 -5.84 11.30 4.42
N ASP A 441 -5.12 10.17 4.49
CA ASP A 441 -4.47 9.67 5.70
C ASP A 441 -3.34 8.67 5.39
N THR A 442 -2.63 8.26 6.45
CA THR A 442 -1.54 7.27 6.40
C THR A 442 -2.00 5.90 5.88
N LYS A 443 -3.26 5.50 6.10
CA LYS A 443 -3.80 4.21 5.62
C LYS A 443 -3.94 4.22 4.10
N ALA A 444 -4.44 5.32 3.54
CA ALA A 444 -4.48 5.52 2.09
C ALA A 444 -3.07 5.51 1.49
N LEU A 445 -2.10 6.16 2.14
CA LEU A 445 -0.69 6.11 1.74
C LEU A 445 -0.13 4.69 1.72
N HIS A 446 -0.37 3.89 2.77
CA HIS A 446 0.11 2.51 2.81
C HIS A 446 -0.37 1.71 1.59
N GLN A 447 -1.66 1.82 1.26
CA GLN A 447 -2.23 1.14 0.09
C GLN A 447 -1.59 1.62 -1.22
N VAL A 448 -1.39 2.93 -1.38
CA VAL A 448 -0.71 3.51 -2.54
C VAL A 448 0.75 3.06 -2.64
N PHE A 449 1.46 3.04 -1.51
CA PHE A 449 2.86 2.67 -1.45
C PHE A 449 3.08 1.23 -1.93
N GLU A 450 2.19 0.28 -1.58
CA GLU A 450 2.24 -1.07 -2.14
C GLU A 450 2.19 -1.11 -3.67
N HIS A 451 1.46 -0.18 -4.31
CA HIS A 451 1.43 -0.07 -5.76
C HIS A 451 2.63 0.66 -6.35
N MET A 452 3.34 1.48 -5.55
CA MET A 452 4.60 2.12 -5.92
C MET A 452 5.77 1.15 -5.92
N LEU A 453 5.65 -0.04 -5.31
CA LEU A 453 6.70 -1.05 -5.26
C LEU A 453 6.53 -2.09 -6.38
N ASP A 454 7.62 -2.40 -7.09
CA ASP A 454 7.68 -3.54 -8.03
C ASP A 454 8.51 -4.67 -7.42
N VAL A 455 7.81 -5.71 -7.00
CA VAL A 455 8.38 -6.92 -6.37
C VAL A 455 8.47 -8.09 -7.35
N SER A 456 8.27 -7.87 -8.66
CA SER A 456 8.27 -8.93 -9.69
C SER A 456 9.63 -9.60 -9.87
N LYS A 457 10.72 -8.84 -9.66
CA LYS A 457 12.11 -9.31 -9.78
C LYS A 457 12.64 -10.02 -8.52
N LEU A 458 11.94 -9.92 -7.40
CA LEU A 458 12.30 -10.63 -6.17
C LEU A 458 11.91 -12.11 -6.33
N THR A 459 12.81 -12.94 -6.84
CA THR A 459 12.53 -14.34 -7.22
C THR A 459 13.31 -15.37 -6.39
N ASP A 460 13.91 -14.92 -5.29
CA ASP A 460 14.46 -15.80 -4.26
C ASP A 460 13.37 -16.31 -3.30
N THR A 461 13.78 -17.18 -2.38
CA THR A 461 12.93 -17.92 -1.43
C THR A 461 12.67 -17.14 -0.13
N ILE A 462 12.70 -15.80 -0.14
CA ILE A 462 12.32 -15.00 1.03
C ILE A 462 10.91 -15.39 1.52
N CYS A 463 10.81 -15.69 2.82
CA CYS A 463 9.56 -16.17 3.41
C CYS A 463 8.61 -15.04 3.79
N GLY A 464 7.31 -15.31 3.86
CA GLY A 464 6.33 -14.43 4.49
C GLY A 464 6.18 -13.05 3.84
N VAL A 465 6.53 -12.91 2.56
CA VAL A 465 6.29 -11.68 1.79
C VAL A 465 4.99 -11.83 1.02
N GLY A 466 4.06 -10.89 1.22
CA GLY A 466 2.82 -10.78 0.44
C GLY A 466 2.48 -9.32 0.17
N ASN A 467 1.50 -9.09 -0.71
CA ASN A 467 1.00 -7.77 -1.04
C ASN A 467 -0.07 -7.31 -0.02
N MET A 468 0.06 -6.09 0.51
CA MET A 468 -0.85 -5.55 1.52
C MET A 468 -1.98 -4.69 0.92
N SER A 469 -1.96 -4.47 -0.40
CA SER A 469 -3.02 -3.76 -1.08
C SER A 469 -4.31 -4.57 -1.12
N ALA A 470 -5.43 -3.91 -0.84
CA ALA A 470 -6.77 -4.45 -1.06
C ALA A 470 -7.08 -4.70 -2.54
N ASN A 471 -6.35 -4.04 -3.45
CA ASN A 471 -6.52 -4.16 -4.90
C ASN A 471 -5.64 -5.25 -5.53
N ALA A 472 -4.74 -5.87 -4.75
CA ALA A 472 -3.97 -7.02 -5.21
C ALA A 472 -4.85 -8.26 -5.26
N SER A 473 -4.53 -9.21 -6.15
CA SER A 473 -5.25 -10.48 -6.18
C SER A 473 -5.08 -11.25 -4.87
N ASP A 474 -6.04 -12.10 -4.54
CA ASP A 474 -6.01 -12.89 -3.30
C ASP A 474 -4.73 -13.76 -3.18
N GLN A 475 -4.24 -14.28 -4.32
CA GLN A 475 -2.99 -15.04 -4.36
C GLN A 475 -1.75 -14.15 -4.16
N GLU A 476 -1.71 -12.91 -4.64
CA GLU A 476 -0.61 -11.98 -4.35
C GLU A 476 -0.58 -11.53 -2.89
N ARG A 477 -1.75 -11.46 -2.24
CA ARG A 477 -1.87 -11.16 -0.82
C ARG A 477 -1.43 -12.34 0.06
N THR A 478 -1.60 -13.57 -0.44
CA THR A 478 -1.26 -14.81 0.28
C THR A 478 -0.50 -15.83 -0.60
N PRO A 479 0.71 -15.50 -1.10
CA PRO A 479 1.40 -16.29 -2.13
C PRO A 479 1.91 -17.66 -1.68
N TRP A 480 1.83 -17.97 -0.38
CA TRP A 480 2.10 -19.30 0.14
C TRP A 480 0.91 -20.25 -0.01
N HIS A 481 -0.30 -19.73 -0.23
CA HIS A 481 -1.51 -20.53 -0.24
C HIS A 481 -1.52 -21.50 -1.42
N VAL A 482 -1.85 -22.76 -1.16
CA VAL A 482 -2.00 -23.80 -2.18
C VAL A 482 -3.31 -24.56 -1.99
N THR A 483 -3.83 -25.10 -3.09
CA THR A 483 -4.99 -26.00 -3.08
C THR A 483 -4.54 -27.43 -3.31
N ILE A 484 -4.96 -28.35 -2.44
CA ILE A 484 -4.61 -29.77 -2.53
C ILE A 484 -5.85 -30.54 -2.99
N LYS A 485 -5.66 -31.33 -4.05
CA LYS A 485 -6.66 -32.25 -4.58
C LYS A 485 -6.22 -33.68 -4.26
N PRO A 486 -6.69 -34.27 -3.16
CA PRO A 486 -6.47 -35.69 -2.89
C PRO A 486 -7.29 -36.54 -3.88
N LYS A 487 -7.23 -37.87 -3.74
CA LYS A 487 -8.09 -38.80 -4.49
C LYS A 487 -9.57 -38.62 -4.15
N SER A 488 -9.86 -38.20 -2.92
CA SER A 488 -11.20 -37.87 -2.46
C SER A 488 -11.72 -36.63 -3.21
N GLN A 489 -13.05 -36.49 -3.33
CA GLN A 489 -13.63 -35.29 -3.93
C GLN A 489 -13.46 -34.03 -3.07
N GLU A 490 -12.99 -34.18 -1.82
CA GLU A 490 -12.85 -33.08 -0.88
C GLU A 490 -11.48 -32.42 -1.02
N THR A 491 -11.45 -31.17 -1.45
CA THR A 491 -10.22 -30.39 -1.55
C THR A 491 -9.74 -29.97 -0.16
N CYS A 492 -8.44 -30.00 0.08
CA CYS A 492 -7.80 -29.34 1.22
C CYS A 492 -7.02 -28.10 0.77
N ARG A 493 -6.46 -27.37 1.75
CA ARG A 493 -5.49 -26.30 1.54
C ARG A 493 -4.15 -26.67 2.15
N GLY A 494 -3.14 -25.86 1.87
CA GLY A 494 -1.81 -25.99 2.46
C GLY A 494 -1.04 -24.67 2.33
N ALA A 495 0.19 -24.67 2.80
CA ALA A 495 1.11 -23.57 2.64
C ALA A 495 2.46 -24.03 2.08
N LEU A 496 2.99 -23.31 1.09
CA LEU A 496 4.40 -23.42 0.73
C LEU A 496 5.26 -22.96 1.91
N ILE A 497 6.23 -23.78 2.28
CA ILE A 497 7.19 -23.49 3.35
C ILE A 497 8.64 -23.45 2.84
N SER A 498 8.86 -23.90 1.61
CA SER A 498 10.09 -23.74 0.82
C SER A 498 9.75 -23.75 -0.67
N ASP A 499 10.77 -23.78 -1.54
CA ASP A 499 10.56 -23.88 -2.98
C ASP A 499 10.04 -25.26 -3.45
N GLN A 500 9.96 -26.25 -2.57
CA GLN A 500 9.56 -27.61 -2.95
C GLN A 500 8.68 -28.33 -1.91
N TRP A 501 8.50 -27.77 -0.71
CA TRP A 501 7.72 -28.38 0.36
C TRP A 501 6.45 -27.60 0.67
N VAL A 502 5.35 -28.34 0.87
CA VAL A 502 4.04 -27.85 1.29
C VAL A 502 3.68 -28.48 2.63
N LEU A 503 3.24 -27.65 3.58
CA LEU A 503 2.70 -28.05 4.87
C LEU A 503 1.17 -28.06 4.82
N THR A 504 0.55 -29.12 5.35
CA THR A 504 -0.92 -29.31 5.38
C THR A 504 -1.34 -30.24 6.52
N ALA A 505 -2.63 -30.56 6.62
CA ALA A 505 -3.20 -31.47 7.60
C ALA A 505 -3.09 -32.94 7.14
N ALA A 506 -2.91 -33.87 8.07
CA ALA A 506 -2.82 -35.30 7.79
C ALA A 506 -4.17 -35.92 7.39
N HIS A 507 -5.27 -35.46 7.99
CA HIS A 507 -6.62 -35.98 7.73
C HIS A 507 -7.09 -35.77 6.28
N CYS A 508 -6.42 -34.92 5.50
CA CYS A 508 -6.69 -34.73 4.07
C CYS A 508 -6.42 -36.00 3.24
N PHE A 509 -5.69 -36.97 3.77
CA PHE A 509 -5.23 -38.16 3.04
C PHE A 509 -5.81 -39.47 3.59
N ARG A 510 -6.99 -39.43 4.24
CA ARG A 510 -7.67 -40.60 4.83
C ARG A 510 -7.92 -41.76 3.84
N ASP A 511 -8.12 -41.47 2.56
CA ASP A 511 -8.52 -42.45 1.53
C ASP A 511 -7.34 -43.27 0.93
N GLY A 512 -6.21 -43.31 1.63
CA GLY A 512 -5.05 -44.14 1.31
C GLY A 512 -3.85 -43.33 0.80
N ASN A 513 -2.65 -43.88 1.02
CA ASN A 513 -1.37 -43.16 0.92
C ASN A 513 -0.80 -43.06 -0.51
N ASP A 514 -1.61 -43.34 -1.53
CA ASP A 514 -1.16 -43.28 -2.92
C ASP A 514 -1.09 -41.83 -3.42
N HIS A 515 0.05 -41.20 -3.13
CA HIS A 515 0.34 -39.81 -3.49
C HIS A 515 0.43 -39.58 -5.01
N SER A 516 0.52 -40.62 -5.83
CA SER A 516 0.59 -40.49 -7.30
C SER A 516 -0.69 -39.89 -7.90
N LEU A 517 -1.81 -40.03 -7.20
CA LEU A 517 -3.13 -39.51 -7.59
C LEU A 517 -3.39 -38.09 -7.09
N TRP A 518 -2.57 -37.59 -6.18
CA TRP A 518 -2.77 -36.29 -5.56
C TRP A 518 -2.16 -35.18 -6.43
N ARG A 519 -2.76 -33.99 -6.39
CA ARG A 519 -2.28 -32.79 -7.08
C ARG A 519 -2.22 -31.61 -6.14
N VAL A 520 -1.21 -30.77 -6.30
CA VAL A 520 -1.10 -29.49 -5.59
C VAL A 520 -1.14 -28.37 -6.60
N ASN A 521 -2.06 -27.42 -6.41
CA ASN A 521 -2.15 -26.22 -7.23
C ASN A 521 -1.54 -25.03 -6.48
N VAL A 522 -0.50 -24.45 -7.06
CA VAL A 522 0.28 -23.33 -6.50
C VAL A 522 -0.01 -22.08 -7.34
N GLY A 523 0.00 -20.89 -6.74
CA GLY A 523 -0.18 -19.64 -7.48
C GLY A 523 0.82 -19.47 -8.64
N ASP A 524 0.37 -18.86 -9.75
CA ASP A 524 1.20 -18.59 -10.92
C ASP A 524 0.83 -17.21 -11.51
N PRO A 525 1.80 -16.31 -11.78
CA PRO A 525 1.50 -14.97 -12.30
C PRO A 525 0.83 -14.95 -13.68
N LYS A 526 0.92 -16.05 -14.45
CA LYS A 526 0.38 -16.13 -15.82
C LYS A 526 -1.06 -16.63 -15.84
N SER A 527 -1.57 -17.15 -14.72
CA SER A 527 -2.88 -17.79 -14.65
C SER A 527 -3.48 -17.64 -13.25
N GLN A 528 -4.66 -17.02 -13.18
CA GLN A 528 -5.46 -16.98 -11.95
C GLN A 528 -5.79 -18.38 -11.40
N TRP A 529 -5.75 -19.41 -12.25
CA TRP A 529 -5.97 -20.80 -11.85
C TRP A 529 -4.76 -21.45 -11.21
N GLY A 530 -3.61 -20.76 -11.13
CA GLY A 530 -2.36 -21.32 -10.65
C GLY A 530 -1.71 -22.32 -11.62
N LYS A 531 -0.76 -23.08 -11.10
CA LYS A 531 -0.02 -24.15 -11.76
C LYS A 531 -0.09 -25.42 -10.94
N GLU A 532 -0.45 -26.52 -11.60
CA GLU A 532 -0.52 -27.85 -10.97
C GLU A 532 0.87 -28.51 -10.88
N PHE A 533 1.15 -29.12 -9.73
CA PHE A 533 2.36 -29.89 -9.43
C PHE A 533 2.00 -31.31 -8.95
N LEU A 534 2.84 -32.26 -9.35
CA LEU A 534 2.85 -33.63 -8.84
C LEU A 534 3.61 -33.71 -7.51
N ILE A 535 3.33 -34.75 -6.72
CA ILE A 535 3.97 -35.00 -5.43
C ILE A 535 5.00 -36.12 -5.58
N GLU A 536 6.25 -35.84 -5.23
CA GLU A 536 7.36 -36.80 -5.16
C GLU A 536 7.23 -37.72 -3.94
N LYS A 537 6.93 -37.13 -2.78
CA LYS A 537 6.86 -37.81 -1.49
C LYS A 537 5.85 -37.13 -0.58
N ALA A 538 5.06 -37.93 0.12
CA ALA A 538 4.22 -37.47 1.22
C ALA A 538 4.75 -38.02 2.54
N VAL A 539 4.81 -37.17 3.57
CA VAL A 539 5.23 -37.53 4.92
C VAL A 539 4.10 -37.14 5.87
N ILE A 540 3.31 -38.14 6.27
CA ILE A 540 2.24 -37.99 7.25
C ILE A 540 2.82 -38.25 8.64
N SER A 541 2.44 -37.46 9.65
CA SER A 541 2.91 -37.69 11.01
C SER A 541 2.60 -39.11 11.48
N PRO A 542 3.57 -39.86 12.03
CA PRO A 542 3.35 -41.24 12.47
C PRO A 542 2.39 -41.36 13.66
N GLY A 543 2.17 -40.27 14.40
CA GLY A 543 1.21 -40.22 15.51
C GLY A 543 -0.24 -40.02 15.07
N PHE A 544 -0.48 -39.67 13.79
CA PHE A 544 -1.82 -39.38 13.32
C PHE A 544 -2.63 -40.65 13.10
N ASP A 545 -3.67 -40.82 13.92
CA ASP A 545 -4.73 -41.79 13.69
C ASP A 545 -6.06 -41.21 14.16
N VAL A 546 -6.91 -40.86 13.18
CA VAL A 546 -8.23 -40.27 13.42
C VAL A 546 -9.15 -41.17 14.26
N PHE A 547 -8.92 -42.48 14.27
CA PHE A 547 -9.75 -43.44 15.00
C PHE A 547 -9.06 -43.99 16.26
N ALA A 548 -7.91 -43.45 16.66
CA ALA A 548 -7.10 -43.94 17.78
C ALA A 548 -7.90 -44.12 19.09
N LYS A 549 -8.85 -43.21 19.35
CA LYS A 549 -9.67 -43.18 20.57
C LYS A 549 -11.11 -43.66 20.36
N LYS A 550 -11.41 -44.30 19.23
CA LYS A 550 -12.77 -44.79 18.90
C LYS A 550 -13.33 -45.75 19.95
N ASN A 551 -12.48 -46.60 20.52
CA ASN A 551 -12.86 -47.55 21.58
C ASN A 551 -13.26 -46.88 22.89
N GLN A 552 -12.90 -45.61 23.09
CA GLN A 552 -13.25 -44.80 24.26
C GLN A 552 -14.51 -43.96 24.01
N GLY A 553 -15.14 -44.09 22.84
CA GLY A 553 -16.28 -43.27 22.43
C GLY A 553 -15.90 -41.86 21.94
N ILE A 554 -14.66 -41.67 21.47
CA ILE A 554 -14.20 -40.48 20.75
C ILE A 554 -14.08 -40.89 19.28
N LEU A 555 -15.06 -40.48 18.45
CA LEU A 555 -15.19 -41.00 17.07
C LEU A 555 -14.11 -40.47 16.13
N GLU A 556 -13.64 -39.25 16.36
CA GLU A 556 -12.53 -38.65 15.61
C GLU A 556 -11.53 -38.03 16.59
N PHE A 557 -10.24 -38.28 16.40
CA PHE A 557 -9.16 -37.72 17.22
C PHE A 557 -8.09 -37.11 16.31
N TYR A 558 -7.89 -35.80 16.41
CA TYR A 558 -7.03 -35.05 15.49
C TYR A 558 -5.61 -34.80 16.05
N GLY A 559 -5.16 -35.61 17.03
CA GLY A 559 -3.78 -35.53 17.52
C GLY A 559 -2.79 -35.79 16.39
N ASP A 560 -1.70 -35.02 16.37
CA ASP A 560 -0.66 -35.09 15.34
C ASP A 560 -1.16 -34.88 13.89
N ASP A 561 -2.25 -34.12 13.68
CA ASP A 561 -2.85 -33.85 12.37
C ASP A 561 -2.01 -32.91 11.46
N ILE A 562 -0.84 -33.40 11.04
CA ILE A 562 0.13 -32.65 10.24
C ILE A 562 0.78 -33.55 9.19
N ALA A 563 0.95 -33.02 7.98
CA ALA A 563 1.60 -33.70 6.87
C ALA A 563 2.45 -32.74 6.02
N LEU A 564 3.53 -33.27 5.46
CA LEU A 564 4.43 -32.58 4.53
C LEU A 564 4.36 -33.23 3.15
N LEU A 565 4.23 -32.42 2.11
CA LEU A 565 4.27 -32.87 0.72
C LEU A 565 5.49 -32.28 0.02
N LYS A 566 6.36 -33.14 -0.50
CA LYS A 566 7.46 -32.75 -1.38
C LYS A 566 6.98 -32.78 -2.82
N LEU A 567 7.04 -31.65 -3.51
CA LEU A 567 6.66 -31.53 -4.91
C LEU A 567 7.72 -32.15 -5.83
N ALA A 568 7.29 -32.72 -6.95
CA ALA A 568 8.17 -33.36 -7.94
C ALA A 568 9.10 -32.39 -8.67
N GLN A 569 8.79 -31.09 -8.63
CA GLN A 569 9.61 -30.02 -9.20
C GLN A 569 9.64 -28.83 -8.24
N LYS A 570 10.76 -28.10 -8.24
CA LYS A 570 10.86 -26.82 -7.54
C LYS A 570 9.90 -25.80 -8.14
N VAL A 571 9.19 -25.09 -7.29
CA VAL A 571 8.34 -23.95 -7.61
C VAL A 571 9.24 -22.76 -7.93
N LYS A 572 8.93 -22.04 -9.02
CA LYS A 572 9.61 -20.78 -9.33
C LYS A 572 8.98 -19.66 -8.50
N MET A 573 9.75 -19.05 -7.61
CA MET A 573 9.24 -18.00 -6.74
C MET A 573 8.85 -16.76 -7.55
N SER A 574 7.75 -16.11 -7.17
CA SER A 574 7.18 -14.95 -7.87
C SER A 574 6.25 -14.17 -6.95
N THR A 575 5.56 -13.16 -7.46
CA THR A 575 4.52 -12.44 -6.69
C THR A 575 3.34 -13.31 -6.25
N HIS A 576 3.11 -14.46 -6.92
CA HIS A 576 1.99 -15.37 -6.64
C HIS A 576 2.39 -16.66 -5.92
N ALA A 577 3.70 -16.94 -5.79
CA ALA A 577 4.23 -18.15 -5.18
C ALA A 577 5.46 -17.84 -4.33
N ARG A 578 5.32 -17.89 -3.00
CA ARG A 578 6.41 -17.68 -2.03
C ARG A 578 6.19 -18.52 -0.78
N PRO A 579 7.23 -18.97 -0.07
CA PRO A 579 7.05 -19.65 1.19
C PRO A 579 6.51 -18.70 2.27
N ILE A 580 5.73 -19.20 3.22
CA ILE A 580 5.41 -18.49 4.46
C ILE A 580 6.55 -18.70 5.49
N CYS A 581 6.77 -17.74 6.39
CA CYS A 581 7.78 -17.93 7.43
C CYS A 581 7.30 -18.95 8.48
N LEU A 582 8.13 -19.96 8.75
CA LEU A 582 7.91 -20.91 9.83
C LEU A 582 8.59 -20.40 11.11
N PRO A 583 7.91 -20.43 12.28
CA PRO A 583 8.52 -20.10 13.55
C PRO A 583 9.74 -20.98 13.84
N CYS A 584 10.63 -20.48 14.71
CA CYS A 584 11.83 -21.18 15.14
C CYS A 584 12.85 -21.46 14.03
N THR A 585 12.84 -20.68 12.94
CA THR A 585 13.88 -20.69 11.91
C THR A 585 14.61 -19.35 11.83
N MET A 586 15.82 -19.35 11.28
CA MET A 586 16.63 -18.15 11.09
C MET A 586 15.97 -17.16 10.12
N GLU A 587 15.28 -17.65 9.10
CA GLU A 587 14.54 -16.83 8.15
C GLU A 587 13.41 -16.06 8.86
N ALA A 588 12.68 -16.72 9.77
CA ALA A 588 11.71 -16.04 10.62
C ALA A 588 12.35 -15.09 11.64
N ASN A 589 13.54 -15.41 12.15
CA ASN A 589 14.28 -14.55 13.09
C ASN A 589 14.68 -13.22 12.44
N LEU A 590 15.18 -13.29 11.20
CA LEU A 590 15.48 -12.14 10.36
C LEU A 590 14.21 -11.33 10.05
N ALA A 591 13.11 -12.01 9.69
CA ALA A 591 11.82 -11.36 9.43
C ALA A 591 11.24 -10.64 10.66
N LEU A 592 11.43 -11.20 11.86
CA LEU A 592 11.05 -10.56 13.14
C LEU A 592 12.03 -9.49 13.60
N ARG A 593 13.19 -9.36 12.93
CA ARG A 593 14.30 -8.48 13.29
C ARG A 593 14.80 -8.72 14.70
N ARG A 594 14.96 -10.00 15.03
CA ARG A 594 15.39 -10.48 16.34
C ARG A 594 16.91 -10.72 16.36
N PRO A 595 17.57 -10.64 17.53
CA PRO A 595 18.98 -10.95 17.65
C PRO A 595 19.31 -12.36 17.16
N GLN A 596 20.50 -12.57 16.60
CA GLN A 596 20.96 -13.85 16.07
C GLN A 596 20.90 -15.01 17.08
N GLY A 597 21.03 -14.71 18.38
CA GLY A 597 20.97 -15.69 19.47
C GLY A 597 19.57 -16.00 20.01
N SER A 598 18.49 -15.64 19.30
CA SER A 598 17.13 -15.95 19.74
C SER A 598 16.82 -17.44 19.65
N THR A 599 15.93 -17.90 20.54
CA THR A 599 15.49 -19.29 20.63
C THR A 599 14.08 -19.49 20.05
N CYS A 600 13.65 -20.74 19.89
CA CYS A 600 12.28 -21.06 19.51
C CYS A 600 11.28 -20.55 20.56
N ARG A 601 11.64 -20.60 21.85
CA ARG A 601 10.83 -20.02 22.92
C ARG A 601 10.68 -18.50 22.81
N ASP A 602 11.72 -17.79 22.39
CA ASP A 602 11.63 -16.33 22.14
C ASP A 602 10.65 -16.01 21.00
N HIS A 603 10.64 -16.83 19.94
CA HIS A 603 9.67 -16.68 18.84
C HIS A 603 8.23 -16.94 19.31
N GLU A 604 8.01 -17.95 20.15
CA GLU A 604 6.69 -18.23 20.71
C GLU A 604 6.19 -17.06 21.55
N ASN A 605 7.06 -16.53 22.41
CA ASN A 605 6.74 -15.36 23.23
C ASN A 605 6.46 -14.13 22.37
N GLU A 606 7.18 -13.88 21.29
CA GLU A 606 6.98 -12.72 20.40
C GLU A 606 5.66 -12.82 19.60
N LEU A 607 5.42 -13.98 18.99
CA LEU A 607 4.29 -14.19 18.09
C LEU A 607 2.96 -14.39 18.84
N LEU A 608 3.00 -15.07 19.99
CA LEU A 608 1.84 -15.45 20.80
C LEU A 608 1.84 -14.76 22.18
N ASN A 609 2.24 -13.49 22.24
CA ASN A 609 2.40 -12.69 23.48
C ASN A 609 1.12 -12.30 24.23
N LYS A 610 -0.06 -12.38 23.61
CA LYS A 610 -1.33 -11.87 24.19
C LYS A 610 -2.28 -13.03 24.53
N GLN A 611 -3.19 -12.80 25.47
CA GLN A 611 -4.29 -13.75 25.76
C GLN A 611 -5.25 -13.92 24.57
N SER A 612 -5.38 -12.88 23.72
CA SER A 612 -6.12 -12.91 22.47
C SER A 612 -5.23 -12.33 21.36
N VAL A 613 -4.81 -13.17 20.42
CA VAL A 613 -3.89 -12.81 19.33
C VAL A 613 -4.65 -12.75 18.01
N PRO A 614 -4.80 -11.57 17.37
CA PRO A 614 -5.40 -11.47 16.04
C PRO A 614 -4.59 -12.27 15.02
N ALA A 615 -5.27 -13.14 14.28
CA ALA A 615 -4.70 -14.04 13.29
C ALA A 615 -5.64 -14.20 12.08
N HIS A 616 -5.17 -14.93 11.08
CA HIS A 616 -5.87 -15.10 9.82
C HIS A 616 -5.78 -16.53 9.29
N PHE A 617 -6.73 -16.88 8.43
CA PHE A 617 -6.66 -18.04 7.53
C PHE A 617 -7.23 -17.63 6.15
N VAL A 618 -7.01 -18.47 5.13
CA VAL A 618 -7.48 -18.21 3.77
C VAL A 618 -8.71 -19.05 3.45
N ALA A 619 -9.77 -18.39 2.99
CA ALA A 619 -11.04 -19.04 2.65
C ALA A 619 -10.99 -19.80 1.31
N LEU A 620 -12.05 -20.55 1.00
CA LEU A 620 -12.18 -21.31 -0.25
C LEU A 620 -12.04 -20.43 -1.50
N ASN A 621 -12.56 -19.20 -1.45
CA ASN A 621 -12.52 -18.21 -2.54
C ASN A 621 -11.19 -17.43 -2.62
N GLY A 622 -10.24 -17.66 -1.71
CA GLY A 622 -8.97 -16.94 -1.64
C GLY A 622 -8.94 -15.76 -0.66
N SER A 623 -10.09 -15.32 -0.15
CA SER A 623 -10.14 -14.16 0.75
C SER A 623 -9.49 -14.46 2.11
N LYS A 624 -8.70 -13.50 2.62
CA LYS A 624 -8.14 -13.53 3.98
C LYS A 624 -9.23 -13.24 5.02
N LEU A 625 -9.51 -14.20 5.90
CA LEU A 625 -10.48 -14.08 7.00
C LEU A 625 -9.79 -13.86 8.35
N ASN A 626 -10.52 -13.28 9.30
CA ASN A 626 -9.98 -12.87 10.61
C ASN A 626 -10.47 -13.80 11.72
N ILE A 627 -9.57 -14.13 12.65
CA ILE A 627 -9.85 -14.89 13.87
C ILE A 627 -9.02 -14.33 15.04
N ASN A 628 -9.34 -14.73 16.26
CA ASN A 628 -8.56 -14.42 17.45
C ASN A 628 -8.12 -15.71 18.14
N LEU A 629 -6.82 -15.98 18.16
CA LEU A 629 -6.26 -17.13 18.88
C LEU A 629 -6.31 -16.85 20.38
N LYS A 630 -6.96 -17.75 21.12
CA LYS A 630 -7.09 -17.69 22.57
C LYS A 630 -5.92 -18.42 23.23
N MET A 631 -5.19 -17.71 24.09
CA MET A 631 -3.98 -18.19 24.76
C MET A 631 -4.14 -18.10 26.28
N GLY A 632 -3.35 -18.89 27.02
CA GLY A 632 -3.34 -18.85 28.49
C GLY A 632 -4.70 -19.26 29.08
N VAL A 633 -5.26 -18.44 29.96
CA VAL A 633 -6.54 -18.74 30.63
C VAL A 633 -7.72 -18.73 29.66
N GLU A 634 -7.69 -17.87 28.64
CA GLU A 634 -8.72 -17.84 27.59
C GLU A 634 -8.69 -19.10 26.69
N TRP A 635 -7.54 -19.78 26.59
CA TRP A 635 -7.47 -21.05 25.84
C TRP A 635 -8.34 -22.13 26.47
N THR A 636 -8.31 -22.25 27.80
CA THR A 636 -9.14 -23.23 28.53
C THR A 636 -10.62 -22.98 28.31
N SER A 637 -11.08 -21.72 28.44
CA SER A 637 -12.49 -21.39 28.20
C SER A 637 -12.91 -21.53 26.74
N CYS A 638 -11.97 -21.33 25.81
CA CYS A 638 -12.16 -21.57 24.39
C CYS A 638 -12.41 -23.06 24.11
N ALA A 639 -11.58 -23.96 24.65
CA ALA A 639 -11.68 -25.39 24.43
C ALA A 639 -12.85 -26.07 25.16
N GLU A 640 -13.27 -25.55 26.31
CA GLU A 640 -14.25 -26.19 27.21
C GLU A 640 -15.60 -26.54 26.54
N VAL A 641 -16.01 -25.78 25.52
CA VAL A 641 -17.29 -25.99 24.80
C VAL A 641 -17.35 -27.33 24.06
N VAL A 642 -16.21 -27.98 23.83
CA VAL A 642 -16.14 -29.32 23.22
C VAL A 642 -16.85 -30.38 24.07
N SER A 643 -16.95 -30.17 25.39
CA SER A 643 -17.74 -31.03 26.29
C SER A 643 -19.22 -31.13 25.90
N GLN A 644 -19.74 -30.16 25.14
CA GLN A 644 -21.11 -30.10 24.64
C GLN A 644 -21.31 -30.86 23.31
N GLU A 645 -20.24 -31.27 22.63
CA GLU A 645 -20.31 -32.02 21.38
C GLU A 645 -20.54 -33.52 21.64
N LYS A 646 -21.80 -33.95 21.57
CA LYS A 646 -22.19 -35.34 21.86
C LYS A 646 -22.25 -36.25 20.63
N THR A 647 -22.15 -35.70 19.42
CA THR A 647 -22.16 -36.49 18.18
C THR A 647 -20.80 -37.08 17.92
N MET A 648 -19.75 -36.24 17.97
CA MET A 648 -18.37 -36.68 17.74
C MET A 648 -17.73 -37.31 18.99
N PHE A 649 -18.13 -36.84 20.18
CA PHE A 649 -17.55 -37.26 21.45
C PHE A 649 -18.62 -37.70 22.48
N PRO A 650 -19.41 -38.75 22.18
CA PRO A 650 -20.50 -39.20 23.07
C PRO A 650 -20.06 -39.51 24.51
N ASN A 651 -18.85 -40.05 24.71
CA ASN A 651 -18.33 -40.45 26.03
C ASN A 651 -17.18 -39.58 26.54
N LEU A 652 -17.11 -38.29 26.15
CA LEU A 652 -16.03 -37.41 26.60
C LEU A 652 -16.13 -37.09 28.11
N THR A 653 -15.14 -37.53 28.89
CA THR A 653 -15.03 -37.25 30.34
C THR A 653 -14.10 -36.07 30.66
N ASP A 654 -13.06 -35.86 29.86
CA ASP A 654 -12.08 -34.78 30.02
C ASP A 654 -11.84 -34.15 28.63
N VAL A 655 -11.98 -32.83 28.53
CA VAL A 655 -11.76 -32.07 27.29
C VAL A 655 -10.35 -32.28 26.73
N ARG A 656 -9.35 -32.52 27.60
CA ARG A 656 -7.96 -32.75 27.17
C ARG A 656 -7.73 -34.06 26.42
N GLU A 657 -8.68 -35.00 26.51
CA GLU A 657 -8.61 -36.24 25.73
C GLU A 657 -8.82 -35.98 24.23
N VAL A 658 -9.43 -34.85 23.85
CA VAL A 658 -9.67 -34.47 22.45
C VAL A 658 -8.95 -33.18 22.06
N VAL A 659 -8.88 -32.18 22.95
CA VAL A 659 -8.12 -30.94 22.76
C VAL A 659 -6.85 -30.98 23.60
N THR A 660 -5.80 -31.55 23.03
CA THR A 660 -4.45 -31.59 23.62
C THR A 660 -3.78 -30.21 23.56
N ASP A 661 -2.60 -30.07 24.17
CA ASP A 661 -1.77 -28.87 24.08
C ASP A 661 -1.21 -28.61 22.67
N GLN A 662 -1.35 -29.58 21.76
CA GLN A 662 -1.01 -29.45 20.33
C GLN A 662 -1.94 -28.48 19.58
N PHE A 663 -3.06 -28.04 20.17
CA PHE A 663 -4.03 -27.18 19.48
C PHE A 663 -3.98 -25.71 19.96
N LEU A 664 -4.00 -24.79 19.00
CA LEU A 664 -4.50 -23.43 19.18
C LEU A 664 -6.04 -23.43 19.07
N CYS A 665 -6.71 -22.49 19.73
CA CYS A 665 -8.17 -22.38 19.74
C CYS A 665 -8.63 -21.00 19.27
N SER A 666 -9.66 -20.95 18.41
CA SER A 666 -10.34 -19.72 17.94
C SER A 666 -11.84 -19.96 17.70
N GLY A 667 -12.53 -18.98 17.11
CA GLY A 667 -13.96 -19.11 16.78
C GLY A 667 -14.85 -18.53 17.88
N THR A 668 -14.32 -17.60 18.68
CA THR A 668 -15.10 -16.89 19.70
C THR A 668 -15.69 -15.61 19.12
N GLN A 669 -16.82 -15.15 19.65
CA GLN A 669 -17.40 -13.84 19.31
C GLN A 669 -17.74 -13.72 17.81
N GLU A 670 -17.11 -12.76 17.12
CA GLU A 670 -17.32 -12.45 15.69
C GLU A 670 -16.25 -13.10 14.78
N ASP A 671 -15.45 -14.03 15.30
CA ASP A 671 -14.47 -14.79 14.52
C ASP A 671 -15.15 -15.58 13.39
N GLU A 672 -14.48 -15.66 12.25
CA GLU A 672 -14.86 -16.57 11.17
C GLU A 672 -14.40 -18.00 11.50
N SER A 673 -15.25 -19.00 11.24
CA SER A 673 -14.88 -20.43 11.43
C SER A 673 -14.50 -21.07 10.11
N PRO A 674 -13.42 -21.86 10.00
CA PRO A 674 -13.05 -22.53 8.75
C PRO A 674 -14.09 -23.55 8.26
N CYS A 675 -14.19 -23.68 6.94
CA CYS A 675 -14.98 -24.71 6.27
C CYS A 675 -14.15 -25.97 6.06
N LYS A 676 -14.81 -27.12 5.87
CA LYS A 676 -14.12 -28.42 5.68
C LYS A 676 -13.06 -28.40 4.56
N GLY A 677 -13.32 -27.67 3.47
CA GLY A 677 -12.35 -27.58 2.36
C GLY A 677 -11.18 -26.61 2.59
N GLU A 678 -11.18 -25.90 3.73
CA GLU A 678 -10.13 -24.96 4.16
C GLU A 678 -9.13 -25.64 5.10
N SER A 679 -9.42 -26.89 5.53
CA SER A 679 -8.53 -27.74 6.30
C SER A 679 -7.14 -27.89 5.68
N GLY A 680 -6.12 -27.92 6.52
CA GLY A 680 -4.71 -27.92 6.16
C GLY A 680 -4.15 -26.54 5.79
N GLY A 681 -5.00 -25.53 5.59
CA GLY A 681 -4.56 -24.16 5.32
C GLY A 681 -3.79 -23.56 6.50
N ALA A 682 -2.88 -22.62 6.20
CA ALA A 682 -2.13 -21.93 7.24
C ALA A 682 -3.04 -21.08 8.14
N VAL A 683 -2.78 -21.14 9.44
CA VAL A 683 -3.19 -20.12 10.41
C VAL A 683 -1.99 -19.23 10.65
N PHE A 684 -2.10 -17.95 10.28
CA PHE A 684 -0.96 -17.06 10.18
C PHE A 684 -1.18 -15.69 10.81
N LEU A 685 -0.06 -15.06 11.18
CA LEU A 685 0.02 -13.73 11.79
C LEU A 685 0.76 -12.78 10.86
N GLU A 686 0.40 -11.51 10.91
CA GLU A 686 1.17 -10.42 10.29
C GLU A 686 1.95 -9.66 11.37
N ARG A 687 3.28 -9.56 11.21
CA ARG A 687 4.18 -8.78 12.07
C ARG A 687 5.27 -8.14 11.21
N ARG A 688 5.54 -6.84 11.38
CA ARG A 688 6.58 -6.11 10.61
C ARG A 688 6.45 -6.31 9.09
N PHE A 689 5.22 -6.30 8.58
CA PHE A 689 4.89 -6.56 7.17
C PHE A 689 5.31 -7.95 6.63
N ARG A 690 5.55 -8.91 7.53
CA ARG A 690 5.88 -10.31 7.23
C ARG A 690 4.84 -11.25 7.81
N PHE A 691 4.62 -12.36 7.12
CA PHE A 691 3.62 -13.36 7.46
C PHE A 691 4.25 -14.63 8.05
N PHE A 692 3.74 -15.05 9.20
CA PHE A 692 4.26 -16.19 9.98
C PHE A 692 3.16 -17.23 10.19
N GLN A 693 3.41 -18.48 9.79
CA GLN A 693 2.49 -19.58 10.05
C GLN A 693 2.66 -20.07 11.49
N VAL A 694 1.70 -19.82 12.37
CA VAL A 694 1.76 -20.32 13.76
C VAL A 694 0.98 -21.61 13.94
N GLY A 695 0.07 -21.93 13.01
CA GLY A 695 -0.64 -23.19 13.00
C GLY A 695 -1.16 -23.58 11.62
N LEU A 696 -1.95 -24.65 11.58
CA LEU A 696 -2.71 -25.07 10.40
C LEU A 696 -4.13 -25.48 10.82
N VAL A 697 -5.10 -25.19 9.97
CA VAL A 697 -6.52 -25.53 10.20
C VAL A 697 -6.67 -27.04 10.26
N SER A 698 -7.17 -27.56 11.38
CA SER A 698 -7.35 -29.00 11.58
C SER A 698 -8.83 -29.36 11.61
N TRP A 699 -9.57 -28.97 12.65
CA TRP A 699 -10.97 -29.33 12.83
C TRP A 699 -11.77 -28.26 13.60
N GLY A 700 -13.09 -28.39 13.62
CA GLY A 700 -13.97 -27.48 14.35
C GLY A 700 -15.37 -28.06 14.59
N LEU A 701 -16.13 -27.40 15.46
CA LEU A 701 -17.47 -27.82 15.90
C LEU A 701 -18.59 -27.35 14.96
N TYR A 702 -18.27 -26.49 13.99
CA TYR A 702 -19.23 -25.99 13.00
C TYR A 702 -18.57 -25.76 11.65
N ASN A 703 -19.23 -26.20 10.58
CA ASN A 703 -18.84 -25.92 9.21
C ASN A 703 -19.79 -24.88 8.58
N PRO A 704 -19.36 -23.62 8.39
CA PRO A 704 -20.19 -22.56 7.80
C PRO A 704 -20.59 -22.81 6.34
N CYS A 705 -19.86 -23.66 5.61
CA CYS A 705 -20.12 -23.96 4.21
C CYS A 705 -21.05 -25.18 4.01
N LEU A 706 -21.52 -25.81 5.09
CA LEU A 706 -22.35 -27.00 5.00
C LEU A 706 -23.73 -26.67 4.39
N GLY A 707 -24.09 -27.40 3.33
CA GLY A 707 -25.38 -27.24 2.64
C GLY A 707 -25.54 -25.92 1.88
N SER A 708 -24.44 -25.24 1.53
CA SER A 708 -24.47 -24.13 0.57
C SER A 708 -24.21 -24.68 -0.84
N ALA A 709 -25.08 -24.36 -1.81
CA ALA A 709 -24.86 -24.75 -3.21
C ALA A 709 -23.62 -24.04 -3.78
N ASP A 710 -23.44 -22.79 -3.40
CA ASP A 710 -22.21 -22.03 -3.61
C ASP A 710 -21.27 -22.25 -2.42
N LYS A 711 -20.12 -22.89 -2.67
CA LYS A 711 -19.10 -23.15 -1.63
C LYS A 711 -18.48 -21.87 -1.06
N ASN A 712 -18.65 -20.72 -1.72
CA ASN A 712 -18.17 -19.44 -1.21
C ASN A 712 -19.14 -18.79 -0.23
N SER A 713 -20.38 -19.28 -0.13
CA SER A 713 -21.40 -18.76 0.78
C SER A 713 -21.27 -19.36 2.18
N ARG A 714 -20.87 -18.53 3.15
CA ARG A 714 -20.71 -18.90 4.57
C ARG A 714 -21.98 -18.57 5.36
N LYS A 715 -22.50 -19.52 6.13
CA LYS A 715 -23.62 -19.30 7.05
C LYS A 715 -23.07 -19.02 8.45
N ARG A 716 -23.53 -17.94 9.08
CA ARG A 716 -23.25 -17.71 10.51
C ARG A 716 -24.05 -18.72 11.35
N ALA A 717 -23.42 -19.29 12.37
CA ALA A 717 -24.12 -20.16 13.29
C ALA A 717 -25.23 -19.39 14.02
N PRO A 718 -26.42 -19.98 14.20
CA PRO A 718 -27.43 -19.42 15.08
C PRO A 718 -26.84 -19.22 16.49
N ARG A 719 -27.15 -18.08 17.14
CA ARG A 719 -26.68 -17.81 18.52
C ARG A 719 -27.12 -18.89 19.53
N SER A 720 -28.18 -19.63 19.22
CA SER A 720 -28.71 -20.73 20.03
C SER A 720 -28.11 -22.10 19.70
N LYS A 721 -27.16 -22.19 18.75
CA LYS A 721 -26.54 -23.47 18.37
C LYS A 721 -25.66 -23.98 19.52
N VAL A 722 -25.85 -25.25 19.87
CA VAL A 722 -25.04 -25.98 20.84
C VAL A 722 -24.44 -27.21 20.14
N PRO A 723 -23.11 -27.41 20.20
CA PRO A 723 -22.11 -26.47 20.70
C PRO A 723 -22.00 -25.19 19.83
N PRO A 724 -21.57 -24.06 20.41
CA PRO A 724 -21.20 -22.89 19.61
C PRO A 724 -20.01 -23.20 18.69
N PRO A 725 -19.80 -22.43 17.61
CA PRO A 725 -18.61 -22.59 16.77
C PRO A 725 -17.33 -22.50 17.59
N ARG A 726 -16.42 -23.42 17.30
CA ARG A 726 -15.06 -23.41 17.82
C ARG A 726 -14.15 -24.18 16.89
N ASP A 727 -12.95 -23.64 16.70
CA ASP A 727 -12.00 -24.11 15.71
C ASP A 727 -10.65 -24.39 16.37
N PHE A 728 -10.08 -25.54 16.04
CA PHE A 728 -8.84 -26.06 16.61
C PHE A 728 -7.80 -26.24 15.51
N HIS A 729 -6.61 -25.70 15.75
CA HIS A 729 -5.54 -25.61 14.76
C HIS A 729 -4.27 -26.21 15.33
N ILE A 730 -3.55 -27.07 14.59
CA ILE A 730 -2.29 -27.63 15.09
C ILE A 730 -1.27 -26.51 15.30
N ASN A 731 -0.69 -26.43 16.50
CA ASN A 731 0.29 -25.44 16.92
C ASN A 731 1.69 -25.85 16.45
N LEU A 732 2.30 -25.09 15.54
CA LEU A 732 3.62 -25.43 14.99
C LEU A 732 4.76 -25.36 16.03
N PHE A 733 4.57 -24.66 17.15
CA PHE A 733 5.54 -24.68 18.26
C PHE A 733 5.56 -26.01 19.00
N ARG A 734 4.47 -26.78 18.95
CA ARG A 734 4.39 -28.12 19.57
C ARG A 734 4.89 -29.23 18.63
N MET A 735 4.94 -28.96 17.32
CA MET A 735 5.38 -29.91 16.29
C MET A 735 6.86 -29.77 15.90
N GLN A 736 7.64 -28.98 16.64
CA GLN A 736 9.04 -28.67 16.32
C GLN A 736 9.95 -29.90 16.14
N PRO A 737 9.89 -30.95 16.99
CA PRO A 737 10.74 -32.13 16.80
C PRO A 737 10.50 -32.80 15.43
N TRP A 738 9.23 -32.97 15.06
CA TRP A 738 8.85 -33.61 13.80
C TRP A 738 9.17 -32.74 12.57
N LEU A 739 8.94 -31.43 12.67
CA LEU A 739 9.32 -30.48 11.60
C LEU A 739 10.83 -30.48 11.36
N ARG A 740 11.64 -30.43 12.43
CA ARG A 740 13.12 -30.44 12.34
C ARG A 740 13.65 -31.74 11.73
N GLN A 741 13.06 -32.88 12.10
CA GLN A 741 13.45 -34.19 11.55
C GLN A 741 13.32 -34.24 10.01
N HIS A 742 12.31 -33.58 9.44
CA HIS A 742 12.00 -33.68 8.02
C HIS A 742 12.46 -32.47 7.19
N LEU A 743 12.70 -31.33 7.84
CA LEU A 743 13.05 -30.07 7.19
C LEU A 743 14.43 -29.54 7.59
N GLY A 744 15.22 -30.29 8.37
CA GLY A 744 16.55 -29.85 8.83
C GLY A 744 17.53 -29.52 7.70
N ASP A 745 17.41 -30.21 6.56
CA ASP A 745 18.20 -29.93 5.34
C ASP A 745 17.54 -28.88 4.41
N VAL A 746 16.38 -28.34 4.80
CA VAL A 746 15.54 -27.44 4.00
C VAL A 746 15.49 -26.04 4.60
N LEU A 747 15.36 -25.93 5.92
CA LEU A 747 15.23 -24.68 6.67
C LEU A 747 16.23 -24.66 7.82
N ASN A 748 16.73 -23.47 8.17
CA ASN A 748 17.72 -23.30 9.22
C ASN A 748 17.04 -23.09 10.58
N PHE A 749 16.80 -24.16 11.33
CA PHE A 749 16.14 -24.06 12.63
C PHE A 749 17.04 -23.47 13.73
N LEU A 750 16.45 -22.62 14.59
CA LEU A 750 17.08 -22.03 15.78
C LEU A 750 17.26 -23.07 16.90
N PRO A 751 18.06 -22.78 17.95
CA PRO A 751 17.96 -23.52 19.21
C PRO A 751 16.51 -23.52 19.74
N LEU A 752 16.10 -24.60 20.41
CA LEU A 752 14.75 -24.72 21.00
C LEU A 752 14.56 -23.77 22.19
#